data_AF-A0A949ZAK2-F1
#
_entry.id   AF-A0A949ZAK2-F1
#
_cell.length_a   1.000
_cell.length_b   1.000
_cell.length_c   1.000
_cell.angle_alpha   90.00
_cell.angle_beta   90.00
_cell.angle_gamma   90.00
#
_symmetry.space_group_name_H-M   'P 1'
#
loop_
_entity.id
_entity.type
_entity.pdbx_description
1 polymer ?
#
loop_
_entity_poly.entity_id
_entity_poly.type
_entity_poly.pdbx_seq_one_letter_code
_entity_poly.pdbx_strand_id
1 'polypeptide(L)'
;MSFRVASLFTALIASAALLSPGATAQALDDAFPQPQGWPQIQRQSVQREELGPGVAYQRFNLITTAGPLVVSIATVDLKDPRVGLTLATHDGLIVGKGERLSSMADRVAAELGINADYFDINESGSPLNLVLSGGRVLHQPSRAAAFIVDGQGLTHMGSVTLSFNAQTNTGGTFVIQRINEWSPSVDLALVTPELGAASGGDAVEVVLDAQPSPDLYRVSRIEPSVTSPIALQSGQLAIVGRGPQGQSLLRAVAVGDTVTLSETSDPPVANARLGIGGGPLLVQDGKPVADPAAPAPEETDVRNPVTAVGVSADGATLWLVVVDGRRPALSIGLTRPQLAALFVAIGANTAMAFDSGGSSEMVIRHEGDAGVSVANSPSDGRERAVADGLFVLNTGAHGPATALLLKAPATQVLVGSTLLIQPRAVDANDQPVGVEIQDVALAAIPPTRAAIDPQGRLRVFAPGDVEVTASLGEVHAHARVRGVPRVDDLRITPKEPAVAAGGTIQLAVQAASSDGLPIAVDPDAVRWSAVNGKVSSSGVFIAGPRASRTTVSATVGGAVASVDVLTGDHTVMFAALPQPGTAPGQWRYVTSPAALPGGVDAQAAPDGAAALRLAYDFSAPGVTRAAYAQTESVLAGEPSALSVEVYGDGNGAWLRGGYRNSDGNAESLTIARHVDWVGWKTLKVAIPPQASWPITWTRLYLVESSKEAKEQGSIWFRNLAFVYPGP
;
A
#
# COMPACT_ATOMS: atom_id res chain seq x y z
N MET A 1 -42.45 -16.16 -39.79
CA MET A 1 -41.87 -17.33 -39.09
C MET A 1 -40.41 -17.04 -38.84
N SER A 2 -40.11 -16.41 -37.71
CA SER A 2 -38.76 -16.00 -37.32
C SER A 2 -38.67 -16.12 -35.80
N PHE A 3 -37.79 -16.97 -35.28
CA PHE A 3 -37.21 -16.80 -33.95
C PHE A 3 -35.83 -17.49 -33.94
N ARG A 4 -34.78 -16.67 -33.84
CA ARG A 4 -33.43 -17.07 -33.42
C ARG A 4 -33.37 -16.87 -31.90
N VAL A 5 -33.03 -17.92 -31.16
CA VAL A 5 -32.67 -17.83 -29.74
C VAL A 5 -31.18 -18.12 -29.62
N ALA A 6 -30.41 -17.10 -29.25
CA ALA A 6 -29.04 -17.24 -28.81
C ALA A 6 -29.05 -17.78 -27.37
N SER A 7 -28.39 -18.90 -27.13
CA SER A 7 -28.21 -19.46 -25.78
C SER A 7 -26.90 -18.94 -25.20
N LEU A 8 -26.99 -18.03 -24.23
CA LEU A 8 -25.90 -17.70 -23.30
C LEU A 8 -25.72 -18.89 -22.34
N PHE A 9 -24.53 -19.47 -22.27
CA PHE A 9 -24.16 -20.39 -21.20
C PHE A 9 -23.53 -19.58 -20.05
N THR A 10 -24.32 -19.34 -19.01
CA THR A 10 -23.80 -18.91 -17.70
C THR A 10 -23.51 -20.18 -16.89
N ALA A 11 -22.24 -20.44 -16.60
CA ALA A 11 -21.87 -21.49 -15.66
C ALA A 11 -22.20 -21.01 -14.24
N LEU A 12 -23.41 -21.33 -13.78
CA LEU A 12 -23.81 -21.16 -12.39
C LEU A 12 -23.09 -22.24 -11.57
N ILE A 13 -22.05 -21.87 -10.83
CA ILE A 13 -21.59 -22.68 -9.71
C ILE A 13 -22.66 -22.49 -8.63
N ALA A 14 -23.54 -23.48 -8.50
CA ALA A 14 -24.45 -23.53 -7.37
C ALA A 14 -23.62 -23.87 -6.13
N SER A 15 -23.12 -22.84 -5.44
CA SER A 15 -22.80 -22.97 -4.02
C SER A 15 -24.11 -23.33 -3.33
N ALA A 16 -24.18 -24.48 -2.69
CA ALA A 16 -25.27 -24.79 -1.79
C ALA A 16 -25.20 -23.76 -0.65
N ALA A 17 -25.99 -22.69 -0.77
CA ALA A 17 -26.24 -21.76 0.30
C ALA A 17 -26.96 -22.53 1.42
N LEU A 18 -26.22 -22.94 2.44
CA LEU A 18 -26.79 -23.11 3.75
C LEU A 18 -27.19 -21.71 4.21
N LEU A 19 -28.47 -21.38 4.02
CA LEU A 19 -29.09 -20.19 4.58
C LEU A 19 -29.05 -20.30 6.11
N SER A 20 -28.01 -19.75 6.72
CA SER A 20 -28.05 -19.30 8.11
C SER A 20 -28.96 -18.06 8.16
N PRO A 21 -29.96 -18.01 9.07
CA PRO A 21 -30.80 -16.83 9.24
C PRO A 21 -30.03 -15.82 10.10
N GLY A 22 -28.98 -15.23 9.55
CA GLY A 22 -28.34 -14.01 10.03
C GLY A 22 -28.49 -12.96 8.94
N ALA A 23 -28.83 -11.72 9.29
CA ALA A 23 -28.93 -10.65 8.31
C ALA A 23 -27.55 -10.47 7.63
N THR A 24 -27.44 -10.86 6.37
CA THR A 24 -26.27 -10.60 5.53
C THR A 24 -26.24 -9.10 5.22
N ALA A 25 -25.06 -8.47 5.29
CA ALA A 25 -24.92 -7.12 4.75
C ALA A 25 -25.39 -7.13 3.30
N GLN A 26 -26.25 -6.18 2.93
CA GLN A 26 -26.76 -6.14 1.57
C GLN A 26 -25.65 -5.60 0.66
N ALA A 27 -24.90 -6.51 0.04
CA ALA A 27 -23.92 -6.19 -0.99
C ALA A 27 -24.55 -5.31 -2.09
N LEU A 28 -23.72 -4.53 -2.78
CA LEU A 28 -24.19 -3.76 -3.92
C LEU A 28 -24.69 -4.69 -5.03
N ASP A 29 -25.56 -4.15 -5.89
CA ASP A 29 -26.02 -4.84 -7.09
C ASP A 29 -24.85 -5.24 -8.00
N ASP A 30 -25.04 -6.31 -8.78
CA ASP A 30 -24.02 -6.80 -9.74
C ASP A 30 -23.73 -5.77 -10.84
N ALA A 31 -24.73 -4.95 -11.14
CA ALA A 31 -24.56 -3.82 -12.03
C ALA A 31 -23.97 -2.64 -11.25
N PHE A 32 -22.71 -2.33 -11.54
CA PHE A 32 -22.06 -1.15 -10.98
C PHE A 32 -22.82 0.12 -11.37
N PRO A 33 -23.13 1.01 -10.41
CA PRO A 33 -23.85 2.24 -10.71
C PRO A 33 -22.97 3.15 -11.58
N GLN A 34 -23.55 3.86 -12.55
CA GLN A 34 -22.81 4.83 -13.36
C GLN A 34 -22.71 6.16 -12.60
N PRO A 35 -21.55 6.53 -12.01
CA PRO A 35 -21.47 7.72 -11.20
C PRO A 35 -21.41 8.97 -12.08
N GLN A 36 -21.87 10.10 -11.55
CA GLN A 36 -21.86 11.37 -12.28
C GLN A 36 -20.42 11.81 -12.61
N GLY A 37 -20.18 12.25 -13.85
CA GLY A 37 -18.86 12.72 -14.29
C GLY A 37 -17.82 11.61 -14.51
N TRP A 38 -18.19 10.33 -14.37
CA TRP A 38 -17.34 9.22 -14.76
C TRP A 38 -17.31 9.02 -16.28
N PRO A 39 -16.22 8.44 -16.83
CA PRO A 39 -16.27 7.86 -18.16
C PRO A 39 -17.36 6.78 -18.25
N GLN A 40 -17.92 6.58 -19.45
CA GLN A 40 -19.01 5.63 -19.64
C GLN A 40 -18.50 4.20 -19.46
N ILE A 41 -19.19 3.41 -18.64
CA ILE A 41 -18.91 1.98 -18.44
C ILE A 41 -19.44 1.21 -19.64
N GLN A 42 -18.55 0.57 -20.38
CA GLN A 42 -18.88 -0.22 -21.58
C GLN A 42 -19.07 -1.69 -21.26
N ARG A 43 -18.25 -2.24 -20.36
CA ARG A 43 -18.31 -3.61 -19.88
C ARG A 43 -17.92 -3.67 -18.41
N GLN A 44 -18.47 -4.64 -17.70
CA GLN A 44 -18.17 -4.88 -16.30
C GLN A 44 -18.19 -6.37 -15.99
N SER A 45 -17.46 -6.73 -14.95
CA SER A 45 -17.55 -8.01 -14.26
C SER A 45 -17.29 -7.77 -12.79
N VAL A 46 -17.84 -8.63 -11.93
CA VAL A 46 -17.71 -8.53 -10.49
C VAL A 46 -17.38 -9.89 -9.89
N GLN A 47 -16.47 -9.88 -8.93
CA GLN A 47 -16.21 -11.00 -8.02
C GLN A 47 -16.81 -10.64 -6.67
N ARG A 48 -17.40 -11.61 -5.98
CA ARG A 48 -18.05 -11.42 -4.69
C ARG A 48 -17.56 -12.44 -3.69
N GLU A 49 -17.47 -12.03 -2.44
CA GLU A 49 -17.19 -12.90 -1.31
C GLU A 49 -17.88 -12.37 -0.06
N GLU A 50 -18.52 -13.26 0.70
CA GLU A 50 -18.97 -12.96 2.06
C GLU A 50 -17.80 -13.29 2.99
N LEU A 51 -17.24 -12.28 3.66
CA LEU A 51 -16.05 -12.46 4.50
C LEU A 51 -16.39 -12.95 5.90
N GLY A 52 -17.62 -12.68 6.33
CA GLY A 52 -18.16 -13.03 7.63
C GLY A 52 -19.51 -12.35 7.84
N PRO A 53 -20.12 -12.51 9.03
CA PRO A 53 -21.37 -11.90 9.37
C PRO A 53 -21.40 -10.39 9.14
N GLY A 54 -22.33 -9.92 8.29
CA GLY A 54 -22.49 -8.50 8.02
C GLY A 54 -21.33 -7.87 7.22
N VAL A 55 -20.48 -8.67 6.55
CA VAL A 55 -19.36 -8.15 5.74
C VAL A 55 -19.32 -8.79 4.37
N ALA A 56 -19.65 -8.01 3.34
CA ALA A 56 -19.59 -8.43 1.94
C ALA A 56 -18.49 -7.68 1.18
N TYR A 57 -17.69 -8.41 0.40
CA TYR A 57 -16.64 -7.88 -0.47
C TYR A 57 -17.00 -8.03 -1.94
N GLN A 58 -16.75 -6.98 -2.73
CA GLN A 58 -16.96 -6.98 -4.18
C GLN A 58 -15.79 -6.33 -4.91
N ARG A 59 -15.28 -7.03 -5.94
CA ARG A 59 -14.24 -6.51 -6.84
C ARG A 59 -14.79 -6.34 -8.24
N PHE A 60 -14.98 -5.10 -8.65
CA PHE A 60 -15.46 -4.74 -9.98
C PHE A 60 -14.29 -4.50 -10.92
N ASN A 61 -14.32 -5.16 -12.09
CA ASN A 61 -13.43 -4.87 -13.21
C ASN A 61 -14.26 -4.20 -14.31
N LEU A 62 -14.00 -2.91 -14.55
CA LEU A 62 -14.77 -2.06 -15.43
C LEU A 62 -13.91 -1.68 -16.65
N ILE A 63 -14.50 -1.77 -17.85
CA ILE A 63 -13.94 -1.17 -19.05
C ILE A 63 -14.72 0.11 -19.33
N THR A 64 -14.04 1.25 -19.28
CA THR A 64 -14.66 2.56 -19.54
C THR A 64 -14.12 3.22 -20.79
N THR A 65 -14.79 4.26 -21.27
CA THR A 65 -14.34 5.05 -22.43
C THR A 65 -12.98 5.74 -22.24
N ALA A 66 -12.49 5.88 -21.01
CA ALA A 66 -11.20 6.52 -20.71
C ALA A 66 -10.08 5.52 -20.35
N GLY A 67 -10.42 4.24 -20.17
CA GLY A 67 -9.51 3.20 -19.70
C GLY A 67 -10.16 2.26 -18.69
N PRO A 68 -9.49 1.17 -18.31
CA PRO A 68 -10.02 0.22 -17.34
C PRO A 68 -9.98 0.81 -15.92
N LEU A 69 -10.89 0.34 -15.05
CA LEU A 69 -10.94 0.66 -13.63
C LEU A 69 -11.16 -0.64 -12.83
N VAL A 70 -10.42 -0.81 -11.74
CA VAL A 70 -10.63 -1.89 -10.77
C VAL A 70 -11.00 -1.30 -9.42
N VAL A 71 -12.23 -1.57 -8.98
CA VAL A 71 -12.83 -0.99 -7.77
C VAL A 71 -13.12 -2.12 -6.79
N SER A 72 -12.47 -2.09 -5.63
CA SER A 72 -12.73 -2.98 -4.50
C SER A 72 -13.62 -2.25 -3.50
N ILE A 73 -14.78 -2.83 -3.19
CA ILE A 73 -15.75 -2.28 -2.25
C ILE A 73 -16.07 -3.36 -1.22
N ALA A 74 -15.90 -3.04 0.06
CA ALA A 74 -16.48 -3.80 1.14
C ALA A 74 -17.68 -3.04 1.71
N THR A 75 -18.78 -3.76 1.92
CA THR A 75 -20.02 -3.26 2.52
C THR A 75 -20.20 -3.94 3.86
N VAL A 76 -20.30 -3.14 4.92
CA VAL A 76 -20.31 -3.59 6.30
C VAL A 76 -21.61 -3.14 6.96
N ASP A 77 -22.35 -4.09 7.54
CA ASP A 77 -23.55 -3.82 8.33
C ASP A 77 -23.18 -3.56 9.79
N LEU A 78 -23.18 -2.29 10.17
CA LEU A 78 -22.88 -1.84 11.53
C LEU A 78 -24.00 -2.18 12.53
N LYS A 79 -25.16 -2.71 12.08
CA LYS A 79 -26.22 -3.21 12.97
C LYS A 79 -26.01 -4.67 13.37
N ASP A 80 -25.16 -5.44 12.68
CA ASP A 80 -24.84 -6.80 13.11
C ASP A 80 -23.98 -6.73 14.38
N PRO A 81 -24.42 -7.29 15.52
CA PRO A 81 -23.70 -7.20 16.78
C PRO A 81 -22.35 -7.95 16.78
N ARG A 82 -22.08 -8.74 15.74
CA ARG A 82 -20.81 -9.43 15.55
C ARG A 82 -19.80 -8.58 14.80
N VAL A 83 -20.20 -7.49 14.15
CA VAL A 83 -19.28 -6.57 13.47
C VAL A 83 -18.64 -5.63 14.49
N GLY A 84 -17.31 -5.64 14.54
CA GLY A 84 -16.50 -4.70 15.33
C GLY A 84 -15.63 -3.82 14.43
N LEU A 85 -15.38 -2.58 14.86
CA LEU A 85 -14.40 -1.70 14.23
C LEU A 85 -13.19 -1.49 15.14
N THR A 86 -12.00 -1.49 14.56
CA THR A 86 -10.76 -1.12 15.24
C THR A 86 -9.82 -0.40 14.28
N LEU A 87 -8.79 0.21 14.84
CA LEU A 87 -7.63 0.68 14.08
C LEU A 87 -6.36 0.03 14.63
N ALA A 88 -5.30 0.11 13.84
CA ALA A 88 -3.95 -0.20 14.30
C ALA A 88 -2.98 0.81 13.68
N THR A 89 -2.01 1.26 14.47
CA THR A 89 -0.81 1.93 13.96
C THR A 89 0.31 0.91 13.79
N HIS A 90 1.34 1.25 13.03
CA HIS A 90 2.51 0.42 12.81
C HIS A 90 3.18 0.04 14.13
N ASP A 91 3.36 -1.26 14.34
CA ASP A 91 3.90 -1.85 15.58
C ASP A 91 3.17 -1.41 16.89
N GLY A 92 1.98 -0.80 16.80
CA GLY A 92 1.29 -0.17 17.93
C GLY A 92 1.93 1.13 18.42
N LEU A 93 2.77 1.77 17.60
CA LEU A 93 3.51 2.99 17.89
C LEU A 93 3.11 4.13 16.95
N ILE A 94 3.46 5.37 17.32
CA ILE A 94 3.29 6.57 16.48
C ILE A 94 4.52 6.76 15.59
N VAL A 95 5.74 6.69 16.13
CA VAL A 95 7.00 6.89 15.38
C VAL A 95 7.63 5.54 15.03
N GLY A 96 7.99 5.35 13.75
CA GLY A 96 8.58 4.09 13.29
C GLY A 96 8.78 4.03 11.77
N LYS A 97 9.04 2.84 11.24
CA LYS A 97 9.37 2.64 9.81
C LYS A 97 8.13 2.32 8.95
N GLY A 98 6.95 2.35 9.55
CA GLY A 98 5.71 1.82 8.97
C GLY A 98 5.65 0.29 9.03
N GLU A 99 4.44 -0.25 8.85
CA GLU A 99 4.15 -1.67 8.84
C GLU A 99 3.26 -2.00 7.62
N ARG A 100 3.34 -3.22 7.09
CA ARG A 100 2.42 -3.66 6.02
C ARG A 100 0.99 -3.74 6.56
N LEU A 101 0.00 -3.35 5.75
CA LEU A 101 -1.41 -3.41 6.16
C LEU A 101 -1.85 -4.84 6.51
N SER A 102 -1.38 -5.84 5.75
CA SER A 102 -1.63 -7.26 6.05
C SER A 102 -1.12 -7.67 7.44
N SER A 103 0.06 -7.20 7.82
CA SER A 103 0.67 -7.48 9.13
C SER A 103 -0.14 -6.84 10.27
N MET A 104 -0.59 -5.59 10.09
CA MET A 104 -1.46 -4.93 11.05
C MET A 104 -2.79 -5.68 11.21
N ALA A 105 -3.42 -6.06 10.10
CA ALA A 105 -4.68 -6.80 10.09
C ALA A 105 -4.57 -8.14 10.82
N ASP A 106 -3.54 -8.93 10.54
CA ASP A 106 -3.30 -10.19 11.25
C ASP A 106 -3.06 -9.96 12.75
N ARG A 107 -2.31 -8.91 13.12
CA ARG A 107 -2.03 -8.56 14.51
C ARG A 107 -3.28 -8.19 15.31
N VAL A 108 -4.28 -7.60 14.66
CA VAL A 108 -5.58 -7.28 15.29
C VAL A 108 -6.68 -8.30 14.96
N ALA A 109 -6.32 -9.43 14.33
CA ALA A 109 -7.25 -10.49 13.92
C ALA A 109 -8.44 -9.98 13.08
N ALA A 110 -8.17 -9.10 12.12
CA ALA A 110 -9.18 -8.51 11.25
C ALA A 110 -9.70 -9.49 10.18
N GLU A 111 -10.95 -9.31 9.77
CA GLU A 111 -11.50 -9.93 8.56
C GLU A 111 -11.24 -9.09 7.31
N LEU A 112 -11.08 -7.79 7.49
CA LEU A 112 -10.96 -6.81 6.43
C LEU A 112 -10.20 -5.60 6.96
N GLY A 113 -9.37 -4.99 6.12
CA GLY A 113 -8.69 -3.74 6.44
C GLY A 113 -8.41 -2.89 5.22
N ILE A 114 -8.36 -1.57 5.41
CA ILE A 114 -7.85 -0.60 4.45
C ILE A 114 -6.80 0.31 5.10
N ASN A 115 -5.88 0.85 4.31
CA ASN A 115 -4.97 1.90 4.79
C ASN A 115 -5.76 3.16 5.17
N ALA A 116 -5.20 4.00 6.04
CA ALA A 116 -5.88 5.19 6.53
C ALA A 116 -5.09 6.49 6.36
N ASP A 117 -4.50 7.05 7.41
CA ASP A 117 -4.02 8.43 7.42
C ASP A 117 -2.81 8.66 6.50
N TYR A 118 -2.60 9.93 6.15
CA TYR A 118 -1.33 10.39 5.61
C TYR A 118 -0.24 10.27 6.68
N PHE A 119 1.00 10.10 6.26
CA PHE A 119 2.11 9.95 7.19
C PHE A 119 3.41 10.55 6.68
N ASP A 120 4.30 10.85 7.61
CA ASP A 120 5.64 11.35 7.34
C ASP A 120 6.57 10.22 6.87
N ILE A 121 6.36 9.80 5.62
CA ILE A 121 7.07 8.66 4.99
C ILE A 121 8.59 8.84 4.89
N ASN A 122 9.11 10.06 4.99
CA ASN A 122 10.52 10.37 4.74
C ASN A 122 11.36 10.54 6.01
N GLU A 123 10.73 10.68 7.17
CA GLU A 123 11.42 10.92 8.43
C GLU A 123 10.88 10.04 9.55
N SER A 124 9.78 10.42 10.21
CA SER A 124 9.32 9.77 11.45
C SER A 124 8.42 8.55 11.25
N GLY A 125 7.82 8.40 10.07
CA GLY A 125 6.77 7.43 9.79
C GLY A 125 5.46 7.67 10.53
N SER A 126 5.33 8.82 11.21
CA SER A 126 4.16 9.13 12.04
C SER A 126 2.93 9.47 11.20
N PRO A 127 1.72 9.07 11.63
CA PRO A 127 0.48 9.64 11.12
C PRO A 127 0.50 11.17 11.20
N LEU A 128 -0.17 11.87 10.29
CA LEU A 128 -0.20 13.34 10.26
C LEU A 128 -1.41 13.94 10.99
N ASN A 129 -2.43 13.13 11.30
CA ASN A 129 -3.72 13.55 11.83
C ASN A 129 -4.16 12.69 13.02
N LEU A 130 -5.42 12.84 13.43
CA LEU A 130 -5.94 12.23 14.65
C LEU A 130 -5.70 10.71 14.66
N VAL A 131 -5.07 10.22 15.73
CA VAL A 131 -5.17 8.82 16.12
C VAL A 131 -5.78 8.79 17.50
N LEU A 132 -6.96 8.19 17.62
CA LEU A 132 -7.67 7.94 18.86
C LEU A 132 -7.96 6.45 18.93
N SER A 133 -7.38 5.76 19.90
CA SER A 133 -7.52 4.31 20.05
C SER A 133 -7.84 3.96 21.49
N GLY A 134 -8.85 3.09 21.68
CA GLY A 134 -9.30 2.69 23.02
C GLY A 134 -9.76 3.87 23.87
N GLY A 135 -10.33 4.91 23.27
CA GLY A 135 -10.76 6.12 23.96
C GLY A 135 -9.64 7.08 24.38
N ARG A 136 -8.40 6.86 23.91
CA ARG A 136 -7.27 7.74 24.17
C ARG A 136 -6.77 8.34 22.88
N VAL A 137 -6.55 9.66 22.88
CA VAL A 137 -5.81 10.32 21.80
C VAL A 137 -4.34 9.92 21.90
N LEU A 138 -3.78 9.47 20.79
CA LEU A 138 -2.38 9.08 20.63
C LEU A 138 -1.65 9.99 19.65
N HIS A 139 -2.35 10.68 18.75
CA HIS A 139 -1.77 11.68 17.86
C HIS A 139 -2.75 12.82 17.61
N GLN A 140 -2.26 14.06 17.51
CA GLN A 140 -3.11 15.25 17.42
C GLN A 140 -3.65 15.47 16.00
N PRO A 141 -4.90 15.95 15.83
CA PRO A 141 -5.40 16.36 14.52
C PRO A 141 -4.65 17.58 13.96
N SER A 142 -4.33 17.58 12.66
CA SER A 142 -3.70 18.72 11.94
C SER A 142 -4.66 19.42 10.96
N ARG A 143 -5.94 19.55 11.38
CA ARG A 143 -7.09 20.21 10.70
C ARG A 143 -7.81 19.36 9.64
N ALA A 144 -7.21 18.27 9.15
CA ALA A 144 -7.88 17.39 8.21
C ALA A 144 -9.09 16.68 8.86
N ALA A 145 -9.95 16.11 8.01
CA ALA A 145 -11.07 15.30 8.49
C ALA A 145 -10.57 14.03 9.20
N ALA A 146 -11.35 13.55 10.16
CA ALA A 146 -11.16 12.28 10.83
C ALA A 146 -12.47 11.47 10.81
N PHE A 147 -12.34 10.15 10.70
CA PHE A 147 -13.43 9.19 10.91
C PHE A 147 -13.43 8.77 12.38
N ILE A 148 -14.51 9.03 13.10
CA ILE A 148 -14.64 8.83 14.54
C ILE A 148 -15.83 7.92 14.80
N VAL A 149 -15.65 7.00 15.75
CA VAL A 149 -16.74 6.13 16.24
C VAL A 149 -16.89 6.35 17.73
N ASP A 150 -18.09 6.73 18.14
CA ASP A 150 -18.41 6.95 19.55
C ASP A 150 -18.64 5.65 20.33
N GLY A 151 -18.83 5.77 21.65
CA GLY A 151 -19.11 4.63 22.54
C GLY A 151 -20.46 3.94 22.29
N GLN A 152 -21.33 4.51 21.45
CA GLN A 152 -22.58 3.90 20.99
C GLN A 152 -22.44 3.27 19.59
N GLY A 153 -21.28 3.38 18.95
CA GLY A 153 -21.04 2.89 17.59
C GLY A 153 -21.47 3.87 16.49
N LEU A 154 -21.86 5.11 16.83
CA LEU A 154 -22.22 6.12 15.85
C LEU A 154 -20.96 6.70 15.22
N THR A 155 -20.99 6.82 13.89
CA THR A 155 -19.86 7.33 13.12
C THR A 155 -20.01 8.83 12.84
N HIS A 156 -18.92 9.58 12.98
CA HIS A 156 -18.83 10.98 12.61
C HIS A 156 -17.61 11.21 11.71
N MET A 157 -17.75 12.05 10.69
CA MET A 157 -16.64 12.46 9.83
C MET A 157 -16.54 13.98 9.80
N GLY A 158 -15.37 14.52 10.12
CA GLY A 158 -15.14 15.96 10.14
C GLY A 158 -13.83 16.32 10.83
N SER A 159 -13.48 17.60 10.85
CA SER A 159 -12.30 18.07 11.55
C SER A 159 -12.53 18.11 13.06
N VAL A 160 -11.52 17.71 13.83
CA VAL A 160 -11.50 17.87 15.29
C VAL A 160 -10.42 18.87 15.67
N THR A 161 -10.74 19.77 16.59
CA THR A 161 -9.74 20.57 17.29
C THR A 161 -9.52 20.01 18.68
N LEU A 162 -8.28 20.03 19.16
CA LEU A 162 -7.94 19.43 20.44
C LEU A 162 -6.87 20.25 21.17
N SER A 163 -7.07 20.45 22.47
CA SER A 163 -6.14 21.11 23.37
C SER A 163 -6.01 20.32 24.66
N PHE A 164 -4.77 20.21 25.13
CA PHE A 164 -4.43 19.59 26.41
C PHE A 164 -3.90 20.65 27.37
N ASN A 165 -4.31 20.59 28.63
CA ASN A 165 -3.77 21.44 29.69
C ASN A 165 -3.29 20.61 30.86
N ALA A 166 -2.15 20.99 31.45
CA ALA A 166 -1.63 20.43 32.67
C ALA A 166 -1.66 21.48 33.78
N GLN A 167 -2.27 21.12 34.92
CA GLN A 167 -2.33 21.95 36.11
C GLN A 167 -1.61 21.27 37.27
N THR A 168 -0.62 21.92 37.86
CA THR A 168 0.11 21.41 39.02
C THR A 168 -0.63 21.77 40.31
N ASN A 169 -0.51 20.95 41.36
CA ASN A 169 -1.00 21.28 42.71
C ASN A 169 -0.35 22.54 43.30
N THR A 170 0.80 22.96 42.77
CA THR A 170 1.52 24.19 43.13
C THR A 170 0.99 25.44 42.41
N GLY A 171 0.00 25.29 41.51
CA GLY A 171 -0.65 26.39 40.79
C GLY A 171 -0.06 26.71 39.41
N GLY A 172 0.93 25.95 38.95
CA GLY A 172 1.46 26.04 37.58
C GLY A 172 0.43 25.55 36.56
N THR A 173 0.33 26.25 35.43
CA THR A 173 -0.57 25.88 34.32
C THR A 173 0.21 25.86 33.02
N PHE A 174 0.07 24.79 32.26
CA PHE A 174 0.79 24.57 31.01
C PHE A 174 -0.16 24.14 29.91
N VAL A 175 -0.10 24.84 28.77
CA VAL A 175 -0.84 24.46 27.56
C VAL A 175 0.03 23.53 26.74
N ILE A 176 -0.35 22.26 26.67
CA ILE A 176 0.37 21.24 25.91
C ILE A 176 0.01 21.39 24.43
N GLN A 177 1.03 21.50 23.58
CA GLN A 177 0.87 21.81 22.16
C GLN A 177 0.60 20.55 21.33
N ARG A 178 1.25 19.43 21.69
CA ARG A 178 1.25 18.17 20.94
C ARG A 178 1.18 16.95 21.86
N ILE A 179 0.78 15.82 21.30
CA ILE A 179 0.88 14.50 21.93
C ILE A 179 1.66 13.56 21.02
N ASN A 180 2.57 12.78 21.60
CA ASN A 180 3.47 11.85 20.90
C ASN A 180 4.19 12.48 19.70
N GLU A 181 4.65 13.73 19.83
CA GLU A 181 5.51 14.38 18.84
C GLU A 181 6.86 14.72 19.47
N TRP A 182 7.93 14.09 18.99
CA TRP A 182 9.30 14.37 19.44
C TRP A 182 10.02 15.25 18.41
N SER A 183 9.70 16.55 18.43
CA SER A 183 10.28 17.52 17.50
C SER A 183 10.92 18.71 18.23
N PRO A 184 12.06 19.24 17.75
CA PRO A 184 12.63 20.48 18.27
C PRO A 184 11.72 21.71 18.06
N SER A 185 10.73 21.65 17.17
CA SER A 185 9.79 22.75 16.93
C SER A 185 8.57 22.75 17.87
N VAL A 186 8.50 21.81 18.80
CA VAL A 186 7.42 21.68 19.78
C VAL A 186 7.96 22.05 21.15
N ASP A 187 7.44 23.12 21.74
CA ASP A 187 7.94 23.62 23.03
C ASP A 187 7.45 22.76 24.20
N LEU A 188 6.22 22.24 24.11
CA LEU A 188 5.62 21.41 25.15
C LEU A 188 4.76 20.29 24.55
N ALA A 189 5.11 19.05 24.85
CA ALA A 189 4.41 17.86 24.38
C ALA A 189 4.02 16.93 25.53
N LEU A 190 2.94 16.20 25.36
CA LEU A 190 2.60 15.01 26.14
C LEU A 190 3.17 13.79 25.42
N VAL A 191 3.85 12.91 26.15
CA VAL A 191 4.42 11.67 25.63
C VAL A 191 3.81 10.49 26.37
N THR A 192 3.47 9.46 25.62
CA THR A 192 2.91 8.21 26.10
C THR A 192 3.80 7.05 25.64
N PRO A 193 3.65 5.83 26.20
CA PRO A 193 4.41 4.66 25.74
C PRO A 193 4.28 4.40 24.24
N GLU A 194 3.17 4.82 23.63
CA GLU A 194 2.86 4.66 22.21
C GLU A 194 3.70 5.58 21.29
N LEU A 195 4.50 6.54 21.80
CA LEU A 195 5.35 7.38 20.95
C LEU A 195 6.30 6.54 20.08
N GLY A 196 6.91 5.50 20.64
CA GLY A 196 7.98 4.76 19.98
C GLY A 196 9.37 5.40 20.13
N ALA A 197 10.34 4.92 19.34
CA ALA A 197 11.72 5.38 19.43
C ALA A 197 11.91 6.70 18.68
N ALA A 198 12.34 7.74 19.40
CA ALA A 198 12.67 9.05 18.84
C ALA A 198 13.97 9.59 19.43
N SER A 199 14.59 10.56 18.75
CA SER A 199 15.80 11.22 19.24
C SER A 199 15.95 12.62 18.64
N GLY A 200 16.74 13.47 19.30
CA GLY A 200 17.05 14.82 18.84
C GLY A 200 16.47 15.92 19.74
N GLY A 201 17.20 17.03 19.81
CA GLY A 201 16.88 18.20 20.63
C GLY A 201 16.99 17.95 22.13
N ASP A 202 17.59 18.88 22.86
CA ASP A 202 17.59 18.86 24.32
C ASP A 202 16.19 19.17 24.87
N ALA A 203 15.75 18.42 25.87
CA ALA A 203 14.45 18.55 26.51
C ALA A 203 14.52 18.25 28.01
N VAL A 204 13.61 18.87 28.76
CA VAL A 204 13.22 18.44 30.10
C VAL A 204 12.10 17.42 29.96
N GLU A 205 12.18 16.31 30.68
CA GLU A 205 11.14 15.29 30.70
C GLU A 205 10.67 15.03 32.14
N VAL A 206 9.37 15.23 32.38
CA VAL A 206 8.72 14.99 33.67
C VAL A 206 7.82 13.77 33.54
N VAL A 207 8.23 12.65 34.13
CA VAL A 207 7.47 11.40 34.13
C VAL A 207 6.40 11.43 35.22
N LEU A 208 5.21 11.00 34.84
CA LEU A 208 3.98 11.06 35.60
C LEU A 208 3.37 9.66 35.68
N ASP A 209 3.04 9.23 36.90
CA ASP A 209 2.37 7.95 37.16
C ASP A 209 0.87 8.20 37.41
N ALA A 210 0.00 7.48 36.69
CA ALA A 210 -1.44 7.56 36.84
C ALA A 210 -1.90 7.26 38.28
N GLN A 211 -2.88 8.01 38.76
CA GLN A 211 -3.50 7.82 40.08
C GLN A 211 -4.91 7.20 39.94
N PRO A 212 -5.52 6.72 41.04
CA PRO A 212 -6.87 6.14 41.00
C PRO A 212 -7.96 7.11 40.52
N SER A 213 -7.77 8.42 40.74
CA SER A 213 -8.65 9.44 40.18
C SER A 213 -8.34 9.63 38.69
N PRO A 214 -9.35 9.64 37.80
CA PRO A 214 -9.16 10.00 36.41
C PRO A 214 -8.44 11.34 36.28
N ASP A 215 -7.59 11.45 35.28
CA ASP A 215 -6.86 12.67 34.92
C ASP A 215 -5.83 13.18 35.95
N LEU A 216 -5.70 12.54 37.11
CA LEU A 216 -4.73 12.88 38.14
C LEU A 216 -3.49 12.01 38.03
N TYR A 217 -2.33 12.65 38.05
CA TYR A 217 -1.03 12.00 37.96
C TYR A 217 -0.10 12.47 39.06
N ARG A 218 0.87 11.63 39.43
CA ARG A 218 1.94 11.95 40.39
C ARG A 218 3.28 12.01 39.67
N VAL A 219 4.06 13.06 39.92
CA VAL A 219 5.42 13.18 39.37
C VAL A 219 6.31 12.12 40.01
N SER A 220 6.85 11.21 39.21
CA SER A 220 7.68 10.10 39.67
C SER A 220 9.15 10.29 39.34
N ARG A 221 9.46 11.00 38.24
CA ARG A 221 10.82 11.29 37.80
C ARG A 221 10.88 12.61 37.05
N ILE A 222 12.00 13.32 37.19
CA ILE A 222 12.30 14.53 36.42
C ILE A 222 13.71 14.36 35.87
N GLU A 223 13.83 14.43 34.55
CA GLU A 223 15.12 14.51 33.86
C GLU A 223 15.29 15.93 33.27
N PRO A 224 16.30 16.70 33.73
CA PRO A 224 16.46 18.08 33.32
C PRO A 224 17.06 18.26 31.93
N SER A 225 17.60 17.19 31.34
CA SER A 225 18.17 17.19 30.00
C SER A 225 18.18 15.76 29.46
N VAL A 226 17.44 15.54 28.38
CA VAL A 226 17.39 14.30 27.60
C VAL A 226 17.43 14.64 26.11
N THR A 227 18.03 13.76 25.33
CA THR A 227 18.08 13.85 23.86
C THR A 227 17.23 12.78 23.18
N SER A 228 16.62 11.89 23.95
CA SER A 228 15.68 10.86 23.53
C SER A 228 14.63 10.65 24.63
N PRO A 229 13.39 10.26 24.29
CA PRO A 229 12.35 10.02 25.30
C PRO A 229 12.77 8.96 26.31
N ILE A 230 12.36 9.12 27.56
CA ILE A 230 12.47 8.07 28.56
C ILE A 230 11.51 6.93 28.19
N ALA A 231 11.96 5.68 28.30
CA ALA A 231 11.09 4.54 28.13
C ALA A 231 10.02 4.51 29.24
N LEU A 232 8.75 4.65 28.85
CA LEU A 232 7.60 4.69 29.75
C LEU A 232 6.95 3.31 29.89
N GLN A 233 6.47 2.99 31.09
CA GLN A 233 5.71 1.78 31.36
C GLN A 233 4.20 2.02 31.23
N SER A 234 3.42 0.93 31.24
CA SER A 234 1.96 1.03 31.32
C SER A 234 1.54 1.83 32.57
N GLY A 235 0.62 2.77 32.40
CA GLY A 235 0.20 3.69 33.46
C GLY A 235 1.12 4.91 33.64
N GLN A 236 2.18 5.05 32.84
CA GLN A 236 3.03 6.24 32.83
C GLN A 236 2.78 7.11 31.59
N LEU A 237 2.99 8.41 31.76
CA LEU A 237 3.10 9.40 30.69
C LEU A 237 4.19 10.42 31.05
N ALA A 238 4.57 11.29 30.12
CA ALA A 238 5.53 12.36 30.42
C ALA A 238 5.11 13.70 29.80
N ILE A 239 5.41 14.80 30.50
CA ILE A 239 5.41 16.13 29.90
C ILE A 239 6.84 16.45 29.48
N VAL A 240 7.02 16.70 28.19
CA VAL A 240 8.29 17.06 27.58
C VAL A 240 8.29 18.55 27.29
N GLY A 241 9.19 19.30 27.91
CA GLY A 241 9.33 20.74 27.72
C GLY A 241 10.70 21.11 27.15
N ARG A 242 10.72 21.99 26.15
CA ARG A 242 11.95 22.49 25.52
C ARG A 242 12.15 23.97 25.81
N GLY A 243 13.41 24.41 25.73
CA GLY A 243 13.78 25.83 25.88
C GLY A 243 13.16 26.48 27.13
N PRO A 244 12.55 27.68 27.00
CA PRO A 244 11.91 28.36 28.12
C PRO A 244 10.76 27.57 28.80
N GLN A 245 10.02 26.74 28.04
CA GLN A 245 8.93 25.94 28.60
C GLN A 245 9.47 24.81 29.47
N GLY A 246 10.54 24.13 29.04
CA GLY A 246 11.23 23.12 29.86
C GLY A 246 11.77 23.71 31.17
N GLN A 247 12.39 24.89 31.11
CA GLN A 247 12.86 25.59 32.31
C GLN A 247 11.72 26.02 33.24
N SER A 248 10.56 26.38 32.68
CA SER A 248 9.37 26.70 33.46
C SER A 248 8.79 25.46 34.13
N LEU A 249 8.79 24.32 33.44
CA LEU A 249 8.37 23.03 33.97
C LEU A 249 9.24 22.63 35.17
N LEU A 250 10.57 22.69 35.06
CA LEU A 250 11.50 22.39 36.16
C LEU A 250 11.27 23.22 37.43
N ARG A 251 10.81 24.47 37.29
CA ARG A 251 10.53 25.35 38.42
C ARG A 251 9.17 25.10 39.06
N ALA A 252 8.24 24.50 38.31
CA ALA A 252 6.85 24.35 38.72
C ALA A 252 6.54 23.02 39.41
N VAL A 253 7.35 21.97 39.19
CA VAL A 253 7.10 20.63 39.72
C VAL A 253 8.33 20.03 40.41
N ALA A 254 8.07 19.25 41.46
CA ALA A 254 9.03 18.39 42.13
C ALA A 254 8.52 16.94 42.15
N VAL A 255 9.43 15.97 42.36
CA VAL A 255 9.04 14.57 42.53
C VAL A 255 8.07 14.44 43.71
N GLY A 256 6.92 13.85 43.44
CA GLY A 256 5.82 13.65 44.38
C GLY A 256 4.70 14.69 44.33
N ASP A 257 4.88 15.78 43.57
CA ASP A 257 3.77 16.67 43.23
C ASP A 257 2.73 15.98 42.36
N THR A 258 1.53 16.56 42.30
CA THR A 258 0.46 16.05 41.45
C THR A 258 0.15 16.99 40.31
N VAL A 259 -0.11 16.42 39.13
CA VAL A 259 -0.50 17.12 37.92
C VAL A 259 -1.86 16.60 37.50
N THR A 260 -2.81 17.51 37.28
CA THR A 260 -4.10 17.20 36.66
C THR A 260 -4.01 17.52 35.18
N LEU A 261 -4.28 16.54 34.32
CA LEU A 261 -4.40 16.76 32.88
C LEU A 261 -5.86 17.05 32.53
N SER A 262 -6.10 17.80 31.47
CA SER A 262 -7.45 17.97 30.93
C SER A 262 -7.37 18.05 29.42
N GLU A 263 -8.31 17.38 28.78
CA GLU A 263 -8.49 17.39 27.33
C GLU A 263 -9.76 18.17 27.01
N THR A 264 -9.65 19.09 26.05
CA THR A 264 -10.81 19.77 25.46
C THR A 264 -10.77 19.58 23.96
N SER A 265 -11.90 19.21 23.38
CA SER A 265 -12.02 19.04 21.93
C SER A 265 -13.33 19.63 21.40
N ASP A 266 -13.31 19.98 20.12
CA ASP A 266 -14.49 20.37 19.36
C ASP A 266 -14.47 19.71 17.97
N PRO A 267 -15.45 18.82 17.65
CA PRO A 267 -16.48 18.32 18.56
C PRO A 267 -15.91 17.49 19.74
N PRO A 268 -16.67 17.27 20.83
CA PRO A 268 -16.24 16.45 21.95
C PRO A 268 -15.91 15.01 21.53
N VAL A 269 -14.69 14.52 21.85
CA VAL A 269 -14.25 13.13 21.58
C VAL A 269 -14.06 12.30 22.85
N ALA A 270 -14.44 12.83 24.02
CA ALA A 270 -14.29 12.13 25.30
C ALA A 270 -15.04 10.77 25.36
N ASN A 271 -16.11 10.60 24.57
CA ASN A 271 -16.84 9.35 24.44
C ASN A 271 -16.46 8.57 23.17
N ALA A 272 -15.48 9.02 22.40
CA ALA A 272 -15.01 8.31 21.21
C ALA A 272 -14.28 7.03 21.62
N ARG A 273 -14.53 5.92 20.93
CA ARG A 273 -13.79 4.68 21.11
C ARG A 273 -12.61 4.60 20.14
N LEU A 274 -12.84 5.05 18.90
CA LEU A 274 -11.81 5.13 17.87
C LEU A 274 -11.94 6.44 17.07
N GLY A 275 -10.82 6.90 16.54
CA GLY A 275 -10.75 8.04 15.64
C GLY A 275 -9.50 7.92 14.79
N ILE A 276 -9.65 8.04 13.48
CA ILE A 276 -8.55 7.93 12.54
C ILE A 276 -8.59 9.05 11.52
N GLY A 277 -7.46 9.72 11.34
CA GLY A 277 -7.29 10.84 10.45
C GLY A 277 -7.29 10.44 8.99
N GLY A 278 -7.42 11.45 8.13
CA GLY A 278 -7.35 11.29 6.69
C GLY A 278 -7.76 12.57 6.00
N GLY A 279 -8.76 12.47 5.13
CA GLY A 279 -9.31 13.56 4.37
C GLY A 279 -8.81 13.57 2.92
N PRO A 280 -9.37 14.44 2.07
CA PRO A 280 -10.44 15.39 2.38
C PRO A 280 -11.79 14.73 2.68
N LEU A 281 -12.69 15.49 3.30
CA LEU A 281 -14.12 15.19 3.24
C LEU A 281 -14.58 15.23 1.77
N LEU A 282 -15.28 14.17 1.33
CA LEU A 282 -15.72 13.99 -0.05
C LEU A 282 -17.21 14.26 -0.22
N VAL A 283 -18.02 13.77 0.72
CA VAL A 283 -19.48 13.81 0.67
C VAL A 283 -20.02 14.25 2.03
N GLN A 284 -21.01 15.13 2.02
CA GLN A 284 -21.81 15.53 3.18
C GLN A 284 -23.27 15.72 2.76
N ASP A 285 -24.20 15.25 3.58
CA ASP A 285 -25.65 15.27 3.31
C ASP A 285 -26.01 14.69 1.92
N GLY A 286 -25.32 13.61 1.54
CA GLY A 286 -25.50 12.90 0.27
C GLY A 286 -25.02 13.67 -0.96
N LYS A 287 -24.22 14.73 -0.79
CA LYS A 287 -23.71 15.58 -1.87
C LYS A 287 -22.19 15.73 -1.82
N PRO A 288 -21.50 15.83 -2.97
CA PRO A 288 -20.07 16.12 -2.99
C PRO A 288 -19.78 17.48 -2.33
N VAL A 289 -18.69 17.56 -1.57
CA VAL A 289 -18.21 18.79 -0.95
C VAL A 289 -16.76 19.09 -1.31
N ALA A 290 -16.39 20.36 -1.26
CA ALA A 290 -15.00 20.79 -1.36
C ALA A 290 -14.49 21.09 0.05
N ASP A 291 -13.63 20.22 0.57
CA ASP A 291 -13.04 20.38 1.89
C ASP A 291 -12.01 21.53 1.89
N PRO A 292 -12.20 22.61 2.67
CA PRO A 292 -11.24 23.71 2.75
C PRO A 292 -9.92 23.32 3.45
N ALA A 293 -9.90 22.21 4.19
CA ALA A 293 -8.73 21.68 4.88
C ALA A 293 -8.20 20.39 4.22
N ALA A 294 -8.46 20.21 2.92
CA ALA A 294 -8.02 19.05 2.17
C ALA A 294 -6.49 18.83 2.29
N PRO A 295 -6.04 17.66 2.78
CA PRO A 295 -4.63 17.28 2.67
C PRO A 295 -4.25 17.10 1.19
N ALA A 296 -3.00 17.38 0.85
CA ALA A 296 -2.44 17.27 -0.51
C ALA A 296 -3.40 17.78 -1.62
N PRO A 297 -3.86 19.05 -1.57
CA PRO A 297 -4.87 19.57 -2.49
C PRO A 297 -4.49 19.47 -3.97
N GLU A 298 -3.19 19.40 -4.27
CA GLU A 298 -2.64 19.17 -5.60
C GLU A 298 -3.07 17.83 -6.24
N GLU A 299 -3.51 16.85 -5.45
CA GLU A 299 -3.98 15.55 -5.95
C GLU A 299 -5.43 15.57 -6.44
N THR A 300 -6.17 16.66 -6.21
CA THR A 300 -7.63 16.71 -6.39
C THR A 300 -8.08 16.27 -7.78
N ASP A 301 -7.43 16.81 -8.82
CA ASP A 301 -7.77 16.55 -10.23
C ASP A 301 -6.82 15.54 -10.90
N VAL A 302 -6.00 14.84 -10.11
CA VAL A 302 -5.06 13.84 -10.59
C VAL A 302 -5.64 12.45 -10.36
N ARG A 303 -5.59 11.60 -11.39
CA ARG A 303 -5.99 10.20 -11.23
C ARG A 303 -4.94 9.45 -10.43
N ASN A 304 -5.33 8.92 -9.29
CA ASN A 304 -4.49 8.08 -8.45
C ASN A 304 -5.23 6.78 -8.08
N PRO A 305 -4.49 5.74 -7.64
CA PRO A 305 -5.07 4.79 -6.70
C PRO A 305 -5.60 5.58 -5.50
N VAL A 306 -6.78 5.23 -5.02
CA VAL A 306 -7.45 5.98 -3.94
C VAL A 306 -8.08 5.04 -2.94
N THR A 307 -8.07 5.46 -1.69
CA THR A 307 -8.73 4.79 -0.56
C THR A 307 -9.69 5.75 0.11
N ALA A 308 -10.86 5.27 0.52
CA ALA A 308 -11.87 6.09 1.18
C ALA A 308 -12.88 5.26 1.96
N VAL A 309 -13.59 5.95 2.85
CA VAL A 309 -14.65 5.41 3.69
C VAL A 309 -15.91 6.26 3.58
N GLY A 310 -17.08 5.62 3.62
CA GLY A 310 -18.38 6.29 3.57
C GLY A 310 -19.42 5.59 4.44
N VAL A 311 -20.42 6.35 4.90
CA VAL A 311 -21.49 5.85 5.77
C VAL A 311 -22.87 6.27 5.25
N SER A 312 -23.86 5.39 5.41
CA SER A 312 -25.25 5.64 5.03
C SER A 312 -25.91 6.72 5.91
N ALA A 313 -27.03 7.29 5.44
CA ALA A 313 -27.74 8.33 6.18
C ALA A 313 -28.27 7.85 7.56
N ASP A 314 -28.59 6.57 7.69
CA ASP A 314 -29.04 5.97 8.94
C ASP A 314 -27.90 5.41 9.81
N GLY A 315 -26.64 5.58 9.39
CA GLY A 315 -25.46 5.10 10.13
C GLY A 315 -25.30 3.58 10.14
N ALA A 316 -26.11 2.84 9.38
CA ALA A 316 -26.15 1.39 9.42
C ALA A 316 -25.13 0.71 8.51
N THR A 317 -24.74 1.37 7.42
CA THR A 317 -23.88 0.78 6.41
C THR A 317 -22.59 1.57 6.30
N LEU A 318 -21.47 0.87 6.41
CA LEU A 318 -20.14 1.39 6.18
C LEU A 318 -19.60 0.82 4.88
N TRP A 319 -19.09 1.69 4.01
CA TRP A 319 -18.39 1.31 2.79
C TRP A 319 -16.90 1.61 2.92
N LEU A 320 -16.08 0.61 2.68
CA LEU A 320 -14.62 0.73 2.53
C LEU A 320 -14.29 0.54 1.05
N VAL A 321 -13.70 1.55 0.42
CA VAL A 321 -13.45 1.58 -1.03
C VAL A 321 -11.97 1.76 -1.30
N VAL A 322 -11.41 0.88 -2.12
CA VAL A 322 -10.07 1.01 -2.69
C VAL A 322 -10.16 0.87 -4.20
N VAL A 323 -9.60 1.84 -4.92
CA VAL A 323 -9.51 1.82 -6.39
C VAL A 323 -8.06 1.71 -6.81
N ASP A 324 -7.73 0.71 -7.61
CA ASP A 324 -6.37 0.55 -8.15
C ASP A 324 -6.05 1.72 -9.12
N GLY A 325 -4.77 2.03 -9.32
CA GLY A 325 -4.36 3.10 -10.25
C GLY A 325 -2.89 2.98 -10.65
N ARG A 326 -2.41 3.93 -11.46
CA ARG A 326 -1.03 3.97 -12.01
C ARG A 326 -0.61 2.72 -12.80
N ARG A 327 -1.58 1.91 -13.23
CA ARG A 327 -1.35 0.75 -14.10
C ARG A 327 -2.32 0.83 -15.27
N PRO A 328 -2.03 1.60 -16.33
CA PRO A 328 -3.00 1.92 -17.38
C PRO A 328 -3.68 0.72 -18.04
N ALA A 329 -3.00 -0.43 -18.11
CA ALA A 329 -3.56 -1.68 -18.63
C ALA A 329 -4.54 -2.38 -17.69
N LEU A 330 -4.51 -2.07 -16.38
CA LEU A 330 -5.38 -2.65 -15.35
C LEU A 330 -6.37 -1.64 -14.79
N SER A 331 -5.89 -0.50 -14.28
CA SER A 331 -6.73 0.54 -13.69
C SER A 331 -6.06 1.90 -13.82
N ILE A 332 -6.83 2.87 -14.33
CA ILE A 332 -6.38 4.26 -14.53
C ILE A 332 -6.48 5.12 -13.26
N GLY A 333 -7.12 4.63 -12.19
CA GLY A 333 -7.36 5.39 -10.96
C GLY A 333 -8.45 6.48 -11.10
N LEU A 334 -8.79 7.14 -9.99
CA LEU A 334 -9.82 8.18 -9.92
C LEU A 334 -9.23 9.51 -9.45
N THR A 335 -9.89 10.60 -9.86
CA THR A 335 -9.73 11.91 -9.21
C THR A 335 -10.61 11.98 -7.96
N ARG A 336 -10.35 12.92 -7.05
CA ARG A 336 -11.18 13.08 -5.84
C ARG A 336 -12.66 13.39 -6.14
N PRO A 337 -13.00 14.26 -7.12
CA PRO A 337 -14.39 14.44 -7.54
C PRO A 337 -15.07 13.16 -8.05
N GLN A 338 -14.33 12.31 -8.76
CA GLN A 338 -14.86 11.03 -9.23
C GLN A 338 -15.07 10.05 -8.08
N LEU A 339 -14.19 10.03 -7.09
CA LEU A 339 -14.36 9.23 -5.88
C LEU A 339 -15.58 9.71 -5.07
N ALA A 340 -15.76 11.02 -4.90
CA ALA A 340 -16.95 11.57 -4.26
C ALA A 340 -18.25 11.18 -5.01
N ALA A 341 -18.24 11.25 -6.34
CA ALA A 341 -19.37 10.83 -7.16
C ALA A 341 -19.70 9.34 -7.00
N LEU A 342 -18.70 8.47 -6.80
CA LEU A 342 -18.91 7.06 -6.49
C LEU A 342 -19.63 6.88 -5.15
N PHE A 343 -19.18 7.55 -4.09
CA PHE A 343 -19.83 7.48 -2.78
C PHE A 343 -21.29 7.95 -2.82
N VAL A 344 -21.58 9.02 -3.55
CA VAL A 344 -22.97 9.46 -3.78
C VAL A 344 -23.77 8.38 -4.53
N ALA A 345 -23.18 7.77 -5.56
CA ALA A 345 -23.85 6.74 -6.37
C ALA A 345 -24.16 5.45 -5.61
N ILE A 346 -23.33 5.07 -4.62
CA ILE A 346 -23.56 3.91 -3.74
C ILE A 346 -24.39 4.25 -2.49
N GLY A 347 -24.85 5.51 -2.35
CA GLY A 347 -25.79 5.92 -1.31
C GLY A 347 -25.16 6.42 0.00
N ALA A 348 -23.88 6.78 0.01
CA ALA A 348 -23.25 7.37 1.18
C ALA A 348 -23.80 8.78 1.45
N ASN A 349 -24.16 9.02 2.71
CA ASN A 349 -24.53 10.34 3.19
C ASN A 349 -23.30 11.18 3.53
N THR A 350 -22.29 10.53 4.10
CA THR A 350 -21.02 11.17 4.46
C THR A 350 -19.88 10.26 4.03
N ALA A 351 -18.83 10.83 3.45
CA ALA A 351 -17.65 10.07 3.04
C ALA A 351 -16.39 10.95 3.09
N MET A 352 -15.25 10.34 3.36
CA MET A 352 -13.94 10.99 3.33
C MET A 352 -12.88 10.08 2.72
N ALA A 353 -11.85 10.69 2.15
CA ALA A 353 -10.69 9.97 1.63
C ALA A 353 -9.68 9.63 2.73
N PHE A 354 -8.81 8.69 2.38
CA PHE A 354 -7.60 8.30 3.10
C PHE A 354 -6.38 8.46 2.17
N ASP A 355 -5.19 8.21 2.70
CA ASP A 355 -3.95 8.30 1.93
C ASP A 355 -4.03 7.47 0.65
N SER A 356 -3.56 8.08 -0.43
CA SER A 356 -3.76 7.62 -1.80
C SER A 356 -2.43 7.14 -2.41
N GLY A 357 -2.47 6.71 -3.67
CA GLY A 357 -1.27 6.26 -4.37
C GLY A 357 -0.81 4.87 -3.91
N GLY A 358 0.50 4.69 -3.69
CA GLY A 358 1.02 3.36 -3.36
C GLY A 358 0.68 2.88 -1.95
N SER A 359 0.07 3.73 -1.13
CA SER A 359 -0.51 3.36 0.17
C SER A 359 -1.88 2.70 0.00
N SER A 360 -2.57 2.93 -1.13
CA SER A 360 -3.93 2.44 -1.35
C SER A 360 -4.01 0.92 -1.40
N GLU A 361 -4.56 0.35 -0.35
CA GLU A 361 -4.57 -1.09 -0.13
C GLU A 361 -5.82 -1.56 0.63
N MET A 362 -6.33 -2.72 0.23
CA MET A 362 -7.35 -3.47 0.95
C MET A 362 -6.83 -4.89 1.18
N VAL A 363 -6.97 -5.39 2.41
CA VAL A 363 -6.70 -6.78 2.78
C VAL A 363 -7.98 -7.44 3.26
N ILE A 364 -8.18 -8.71 2.90
CA ILE A 364 -9.34 -9.51 3.29
C ILE A 364 -8.92 -10.88 3.78
N ARG A 365 -9.62 -11.39 4.78
CA ARG A 365 -9.54 -12.78 5.22
C ARG A 365 -10.56 -13.57 4.40
N HIS A 366 -10.07 -14.29 3.41
CA HIS A 366 -10.96 -15.15 2.64
C HIS A 366 -11.59 -16.21 3.52
N GLU A 367 -12.77 -16.69 3.14
CA GLU A 367 -13.51 -17.67 3.92
C GLU A 367 -12.63 -18.89 4.27
N GLY A 368 -12.60 -19.23 5.56
CA GLY A 368 -11.79 -20.31 6.13
C GLY A 368 -10.28 -20.10 6.19
N ASP A 369 -9.74 -18.99 5.68
CA ASP A 369 -8.31 -18.68 5.83
C ASP A 369 -8.00 -18.16 7.24
N ALA A 370 -6.79 -18.49 7.70
CA ALA A 370 -6.33 -18.15 9.05
C ALA A 370 -5.82 -16.70 9.17
N GLY A 371 -5.44 -16.08 8.06
CA GLY A 371 -4.94 -14.71 8.00
C GLY A 371 -5.42 -14.00 6.74
N VAL A 372 -5.14 -12.71 6.66
CA VAL A 372 -5.58 -11.89 5.52
C VAL A 372 -4.65 -12.01 4.31
N SER A 373 -5.15 -11.60 3.16
CA SER A 373 -4.33 -11.37 1.96
C SER A 373 -4.78 -10.11 1.22
N VAL A 374 -3.89 -9.54 0.41
CA VAL A 374 -4.17 -8.33 -0.36
C VAL A 374 -5.25 -8.59 -1.41
N ALA A 375 -6.35 -7.84 -1.33
CA ALA A 375 -7.52 -7.98 -2.18
C ALA A 375 -7.43 -7.16 -3.48
N ASN A 376 -6.73 -6.02 -3.42
CA ASN A 376 -6.52 -5.12 -4.56
C ASN A 376 -5.13 -5.32 -5.19
N SER A 377 -4.69 -4.38 -6.02
CA SER A 377 -3.38 -4.43 -6.63
C SER A 377 -2.54 -3.18 -6.34
N PRO A 378 -1.70 -3.21 -5.29
CA PRO A 378 -0.88 -2.06 -4.91
C PRO A 378 -0.05 -1.50 -6.06
N SER A 379 -0.02 -0.17 -6.20
CA SER A 379 0.62 0.48 -7.35
C SER A 379 2.15 0.37 -7.33
N ASP A 380 2.75 0.14 -6.17
CA ASP A 380 4.19 -0.06 -6.01
C ASP A 380 4.64 -1.48 -6.41
N GLY A 381 3.70 -2.33 -6.88
CA GLY A 381 3.93 -3.73 -7.21
C GLY A 381 4.03 -4.66 -6.01
N ARG A 382 4.01 -4.10 -4.81
CA ARG A 382 4.01 -4.77 -3.50
C ARG A 382 3.31 -3.89 -2.48
N GLU A 383 2.95 -4.45 -1.34
CA GLU A 383 2.46 -3.69 -0.19
C GLU A 383 3.49 -2.64 0.25
N ARG A 384 3.00 -1.44 0.52
CA ARG A 384 3.78 -0.36 1.12
C ARG A 384 3.67 -0.45 2.64
N ALA A 385 4.76 -0.15 3.33
CA ALA A 385 4.69 0.07 4.78
C ALA A 385 3.98 1.41 5.04
N VAL A 386 2.84 1.37 5.74
CA VAL A 386 1.99 2.52 6.07
C VAL A 386 2.02 2.77 7.57
N ALA A 387 1.52 3.93 8.00
CA ALA A 387 1.51 4.30 9.42
C ALA A 387 0.33 3.69 10.18
N ASP A 388 -0.84 3.60 9.56
CA ASP A 388 -2.04 3.05 10.21
C ASP A 388 -3.06 2.49 9.20
N GLY A 389 -4.07 1.83 9.76
CA GLY A 389 -5.18 1.26 9.01
C GLY A 389 -6.47 1.17 9.82
N LEU A 390 -7.59 1.12 9.10
CA LEU A 390 -8.93 0.89 9.64
C LEU A 390 -9.34 -0.56 9.33
N PHE A 391 -9.81 -1.27 10.36
CA PHE A 391 -10.09 -2.70 10.29
C PHE A 391 -11.49 -3.06 10.78
N VAL A 392 -12.03 -4.12 10.19
CA VAL A 392 -13.30 -4.74 10.57
C VAL A 392 -13.00 -6.10 11.20
N LEU A 393 -13.61 -6.34 12.35
CA LEU A 393 -13.48 -7.54 13.16
C LEU A 393 -14.78 -8.33 13.15
N ASN A 394 -14.66 -9.65 13.25
CA ASN A 394 -15.75 -10.51 13.67
C ASN A 394 -15.59 -10.84 15.14
N THR A 395 -16.51 -10.31 15.93
CA THR A 395 -16.58 -10.39 17.38
C THR A 395 -17.53 -11.49 17.85
N GLY A 396 -18.02 -12.33 16.92
CA GLY A 396 -18.76 -13.53 17.25
C GLY A 396 -17.97 -14.43 18.20
N ALA A 397 -18.68 -15.24 18.98
CA ALA A 397 -18.00 -16.22 19.82
C ALA A 397 -17.45 -17.34 18.95
N HIS A 398 -16.17 -17.70 19.18
CA HIS A 398 -15.58 -18.87 18.56
C HIS A 398 -16.30 -20.16 18.99
N GLY A 399 -16.51 -21.05 18.04
CA GLY A 399 -17.15 -22.34 18.25
C GLY A 399 -16.42 -23.50 17.58
N PRO A 400 -16.95 -24.73 17.72
CA PRO A 400 -16.49 -25.86 16.92
C PRO A 400 -16.83 -25.65 15.44
N ALA A 401 -16.12 -26.37 14.57
CA ALA A 401 -16.40 -26.37 13.14
C ALA A 401 -17.86 -26.78 12.85
N THR A 402 -18.54 -25.99 12.02
CA THR A 402 -19.89 -26.28 11.52
C THR A 402 -19.93 -26.44 10.00
N ALA A 403 -18.91 -25.93 9.29
CA ALA A 403 -18.75 -26.12 7.86
C ALA A 403 -17.29 -26.44 7.51
N LEU A 404 -17.11 -27.28 6.48
CA LEU A 404 -15.83 -27.56 5.84
C LEU A 404 -15.81 -26.87 4.48
N LEU A 405 -14.64 -26.39 4.07
CA LEU A 405 -14.38 -25.77 2.78
C LEU A 405 -13.22 -26.51 2.13
N LEU A 406 -13.28 -26.71 0.81
CA LEU A 406 -12.19 -27.32 0.03
C LEU A 406 -11.62 -26.30 -0.92
N LYS A 407 -10.51 -25.65 -0.51
CA LYS A 407 -9.84 -24.62 -1.30
C LYS A 407 -8.83 -25.25 -2.24
N ALA A 408 -8.77 -24.73 -3.47
CA ALA A 408 -7.81 -25.18 -4.48
C ALA A 408 -7.46 -24.01 -5.42
N PRO A 409 -6.23 -23.94 -5.95
CA PRO A 409 -5.80 -22.85 -6.84
C PRO A 409 -6.42 -22.91 -8.25
N ALA A 410 -7.08 -24.01 -8.60
CA ALA A 410 -7.74 -24.22 -9.88
C ALA A 410 -8.90 -25.20 -9.72
N THR A 411 -9.87 -25.12 -10.63
CA THR A 411 -10.99 -26.09 -10.73
C THR A 411 -10.77 -27.12 -11.84
N GLN A 412 -9.69 -26.98 -12.62
CA GLN A 412 -9.29 -27.90 -13.67
C GLN A 412 -7.86 -28.40 -13.47
N VAL A 413 -7.60 -29.64 -13.89
CA VAL A 413 -6.29 -30.28 -13.77
C VAL A 413 -5.97 -30.99 -15.08
N LEU A 414 -4.77 -30.76 -15.61
CA LEU A 414 -4.31 -31.50 -16.78
C LEU A 414 -4.16 -32.98 -16.40
N VAL A 415 -4.71 -33.88 -17.22
CA VAL A 415 -4.56 -35.32 -17.01
C VAL A 415 -3.08 -35.71 -16.87
N GLY A 416 -2.76 -36.42 -15.80
CA GLY A 416 -1.41 -36.78 -15.39
C GLY A 416 -0.77 -35.85 -14.36
N SER A 417 -1.36 -34.65 -14.14
CA SER A 417 -0.91 -33.67 -13.15
C SER A 417 -1.67 -33.78 -11.83
N THR A 418 -1.24 -32.96 -10.87
CA THR A 418 -1.75 -32.95 -9.50
C THR A 418 -2.34 -31.57 -9.14
N LEU A 419 -3.34 -31.55 -8.28
CA LEU A 419 -3.93 -30.35 -7.68
C LEU A 419 -3.91 -30.48 -6.16
N LEU A 420 -3.42 -29.45 -5.47
CA LEU A 420 -3.49 -29.41 -4.01
C LEU A 420 -4.89 -28.95 -3.58
N ILE A 421 -5.60 -29.81 -2.86
CA ILE A 421 -6.84 -29.51 -2.16
C ILE A 421 -6.50 -29.22 -0.70
N GLN A 422 -6.95 -28.09 -0.20
CA GLN A 422 -6.71 -27.63 1.16
C GLN A 422 -8.04 -27.57 1.91
N PRO A 423 -8.31 -28.53 2.81
CA PRO A 423 -9.42 -28.43 3.73
C PRO A 423 -9.24 -27.21 4.65
N ARG A 424 -10.34 -26.48 4.85
CA ARG A 424 -10.52 -25.45 5.88
C ARG A 424 -11.82 -25.72 6.60
N ALA A 425 -11.98 -25.14 7.78
CA ALA A 425 -13.26 -25.14 8.47
C ALA A 425 -13.60 -23.75 8.99
N VAL A 426 -14.90 -23.53 9.13
CA VAL A 426 -15.44 -22.38 9.84
C VAL A 426 -16.47 -22.82 10.88
N ASP A 427 -16.66 -22.00 11.90
CA ASP A 427 -17.71 -22.18 12.90
C ASP A 427 -19.03 -21.49 12.49
N ALA A 428 -20.01 -21.48 13.39
CA ALA A 428 -21.34 -20.92 13.13
C ALA A 428 -21.36 -19.40 12.92
N ASN A 429 -20.25 -18.71 13.18
CA ASN A 429 -20.05 -17.28 12.96
C ASN A 429 -19.05 -17.02 11.84
N ASP A 430 -18.79 -18.00 10.97
CA ASP A 430 -17.85 -17.93 9.84
C ASP A 430 -16.39 -17.65 10.26
N GLN A 431 -16.05 -17.88 11.53
CA GLN A 431 -14.69 -17.74 12.03
C GLN A 431 -13.87 -18.99 11.71
N PRO A 432 -12.57 -18.84 11.41
CA PRO A 432 -11.76 -19.95 10.96
C PRO A 432 -11.50 -20.88 12.14
N VAL A 433 -11.73 -22.18 11.92
CA VAL A 433 -11.40 -23.22 12.88
C VAL A 433 -10.15 -23.94 12.38
N GLY A 434 -9.13 -24.02 13.24
CA GLY A 434 -7.89 -24.74 12.91
C GLY A 434 -8.20 -26.20 12.56
N VAL A 435 -7.79 -26.61 11.36
CA VAL A 435 -7.95 -27.98 10.87
C VAL A 435 -6.60 -28.50 10.41
N GLU A 436 -6.22 -29.62 10.98
CA GLU A 436 -5.08 -30.40 10.56
C GLU A 436 -5.50 -31.38 9.46
N ILE A 437 -4.75 -31.43 8.35
CA ILE A 437 -5.17 -32.21 7.17
C ILE A 437 -5.27 -33.72 7.47
N GLN A 438 -4.47 -34.22 8.40
CA GLN A 438 -4.50 -35.61 8.86
C GLN A 438 -5.82 -36.01 9.54
N ASP A 439 -6.58 -35.04 10.04
CA ASP A 439 -7.86 -35.28 10.71
C ASP A 439 -9.03 -35.26 9.72
N VAL A 440 -8.77 -34.90 8.45
CA VAL A 440 -9.78 -34.82 7.39
C VAL A 440 -9.72 -36.06 6.51
N ALA A 441 -10.79 -36.84 6.51
CA ALA A 441 -10.92 -37.96 5.59
C ALA A 441 -11.30 -37.45 4.19
N LEU A 442 -10.37 -37.57 3.25
CA LEU A 442 -10.50 -37.15 1.85
C LEU A 442 -10.74 -38.34 0.93
N ALA A 443 -11.62 -38.16 -0.06
CA ALA A 443 -11.81 -39.14 -1.14
C ALA A 443 -12.08 -38.46 -2.48
N ALA A 444 -11.68 -39.12 -3.57
CA ALA A 444 -11.91 -38.68 -4.94
C ALA A 444 -12.80 -39.69 -5.67
N ILE A 445 -13.86 -39.21 -6.33
CA ILE A 445 -14.88 -40.04 -6.96
C ILE A 445 -15.07 -39.61 -8.43
N PRO A 446 -15.05 -40.55 -9.40
CA PRO A 446 -14.77 -41.96 -9.24
C PRO A 446 -13.25 -42.24 -9.10
N PRO A 447 -12.85 -43.30 -8.36
CA PRO A 447 -11.44 -43.66 -8.17
C PRO A 447 -10.75 -44.09 -9.48
N THR A 448 -11.52 -44.38 -10.53
CA THR A 448 -11.01 -44.67 -11.87
C THR A 448 -10.49 -43.43 -12.60
N ARG A 449 -10.83 -42.22 -12.15
CA ARG A 449 -10.40 -40.96 -12.77
C ARG A 449 -9.35 -40.20 -11.97
N ALA A 450 -9.39 -40.32 -10.64
CA ALA A 450 -8.44 -39.63 -9.77
C ALA A 450 -8.26 -40.35 -8.43
N ALA A 451 -7.17 -40.06 -7.75
CA ALA A 451 -6.96 -40.39 -6.35
C ALA A 451 -6.41 -39.17 -5.63
N ILE A 452 -6.76 -39.04 -4.35
CA ILE A 452 -6.26 -38.00 -3.46
C ILE A 452 -5.45 -38.65 -2.35
N ASP A 453 -4.26 -38.12 -2.08
CA ASP A 453 -3.42 -38.60 -0.98
C ASP A 453 -3.81 -37.93 0.36
N PRO A 454 -3.32 -38.45 1.51
CA PRO A 454 -3.59 -37.84 2.82
C PRO A 454 -3.04 -36.42 3.00
N GLN A 455 -2.22 -35.93 2.07
CA GLN A 455 -1.70 -34.55 2.04
C GLN A 455 -2.55 -33.64 1.13
N GLY A 456 -3.71 -34.12 0.65
CA GLY A 456 -4.65 -33.36 -0.16
C GLY A 456 -4.24 -33.25 -1.62
N ARG A 457 -3.24 -33.99 -2.10
CA ARG A 457 -2.82 -33.95 -3.50
C ARG A 457 -3.72 -34.85 -4.34
N LEU A 458 -4.61 -34.22 -5.09
CA LEU A 458 -5.47 -34.88 -6.07
C LEU A 458 -4.71 -35.10 -7.38
N ARG A 459 -4.38 -36.35 -7.70
CA ARG A 459 -3.82 -36.71 -9.00
C ARG A 459 -4.92 -37.19 -9.92
N VAL A 460 -5.00 -36.60 -11.12
CA VAL A 460 -6.02 -36.95 -12.13
C VAL A 460 -5.39 -37.82 -13.22
N PHE A 461 -5.99 -38.97 -13.52
CA PHE A 461 -5.47 -39.94 -14.49
C PHE A 461 -6.29 -40.00 -15.79
N ALA A 462 -7.52 -39.49 -15.78
CA ALA A 462 -8.41 -39.52 -16.94
C ALA A 462 -9.25 -38.23 -17.05
N PRO A 463 -9.67 -37.83 -18.26
CA PRO A 463 -10.51 -36.64 -18.45
C PRO A 463 -11.87 -36.78 -17.77
N GLY A 464 -12.56 -35.67 -17.51
CA GLY A 464 -13.92 -35.65 -16.96
C GLY A 464 -13.98 -35.16 -15.51
N ASP A 465 -15.19 -35.11 -14.97
CA ASP A 465 -15.42 -34.58 -13.63
C ASP A 465 -15.03 -35.59 -12.54
N VAL A 466 -14.45 -35.04 -11.47
CA VAL A 466 -14.05 -35.71 -10.24
C VAL A 466 -14.69 -34.94 -9.09
N GLU A 467 -15.41 -35.65 -8.24
CA GLU A 467 -15.91 -35.13 -6.98
C GLU A 467 -14.90 -35.45 -5.89
N VAL A 468 -14.36 -34.41 -5.25
CA VAL A 468 -13.55 -34.52 -4.04
C VAL A 468 -14.48 -34.35 -2.86
N THR A 469 -14.46 -35.29 -1.94
CA THR A 469 -15.24 -35.25 -0.70
C THR A 469 -14.28 -35.15 0.50
N ALA A 470 -14.72 -34.46 1.54
CA ALA A 470 -14.00 -34.29 2.79
C ALA A 470 -14.95 -34.47 3.97
N SER A 471 -14.45 -35.07 5.05
CA SER A 471 -15.20 -35.22 6.30
C SER A 471 -14.30 -35.01 7.51
N LEU A 472 -14.82 -34.25 8.48
CA LEU A 472 -14.22 -33.98 9.79
C LEU A 472 -15.31 -34.16 10.85
N GLY A 473 -15.33 -35.31 11.50
CA GLY A 473 -16.48 -35.72 12.33
C GLY A 473 -17.76 -35.78 11.50
N GLU A 474 -18.79 -35.05 11.93
CA GLU A 474 -20.11 -34.95 11.27
C GLU A 474 -20.17 -33.87 10.19
N VAL A 475 -19.12 -33.07 10.02
CA VAL A 475 -19.08 -31.99 9.03
C VAL A 475 -18.52 -32.53 7.73
N HIS A 476 -19.18 -32.22 6.62
CA HIS A 476 -18.84 -32.71 5.29
C HIS A 476 -18.73 -31.58 4.28
N ALA A 477 -17.82 -31.73 3.31
CA ALA A 477 -17.71 -30.86 2.15
C ALA A 477 -17.46 -31.67 0.88
N HIS A 478 -17.82 -31.08 -0.26
CA HIS A 478 -17.50 -31.62 -1.56
C HIS A 478 -17.11 -30.50 -2.52
N ALA A 479 -16.22 -30.81 -3.46
CA ALA A 479 -15.78 -29.90 -4.51
C ALA A 479 -15.66 -30.66 -5.83
N ARG A 480 -16.05 -30.01 -6.93
CA ARG A 480 -15.91 -30.57 -8.28
C ARG A 480 -14.62 -30.08 -8.92
N VAL A 481 -13.79 -31.03 -9.35
CA VAL A 481 -12.58 -30.80 -10.12
C VAL A 481 -12.74 -31.46 -11.49
N ARG A 482 -12.29 -30.81 -12.55
CA ARG A 482 -12.35 -31.39 -13.91
C ARG A 482 -10.97 -31.78 -14.42
N GLY A 483 -10.80 -33.05 -14.76
CA GLY A 483 -9.68 -33.53 -15.56
C GLY A 483 -9.81 -33.10 -17.01
N VAL A 484 -8.82 -32.39 -17.54
CA VAL A 484 -8.79 -31.96 -18.94
C VAL A 484 -7.64 -32.62 -19.71
N PRO A 485 -7.86 -33.09 -20.95
CA PRO A 485 -6.84 -33.82 -21.71
C PRO A 485 -5.79 -32.91 -22.36
N ARG A 486 -6.04 -31.60 -22.44
CA ARG A 486 -5.20 -30.63 -23.15
C ARG A 486 -5.25 -29.26 -22.49
N VAL A 487 -4.31 -28.41 -22.85
CA VAL A 487 -4.30 -26.98 -22.54
C VAL A 487 -4.70 -26.23 -23.81
N ASP A 488 -5.58 -25.22 -23.70
CA ASP A 488 -6.01 -24.42 -24.87
C ASP A 488 -5.26 -23.08 -24.96
N ASP A 489 -4.93 -22.44 -23.82
CA ASP A 489 -4.10 -21.24 -23.73
C ASP A 489 -2.91 -21.48 -22.79
N LEU A 490 -1.70 -21.28 -23.29
CA LEU A 490 -0.46 -21.43 -22.55
C LEU A 490 0.34 -20.13 -22.66
N ARG A 491 0.78 -19.60 -21.53
CA ARG A 491 1.58 -18.38 -21.46
C ARG A 491 2.81 -18.60 -20.61
N ILE A 492 3.93 -18.00 -21.01
CA ILE A 492 5.15 -17.96 -20.20
C ILE A 492 5.17 -16.64 -19.44
N THR A 493 5.50 -16.69 -18.15
CA THR A 493 5.68 -15.52 -17.28
C THR A 493 7.11 -15.43 -16.78
N PRO A 494 7.70 -14.21 -16.67
CA PRO A 494 7.11 -12.93 -17.07
C PRO A 494 6.97 -12.79 -18.60
N LYS A 495 6.11 -11.88 -19.07
CA LYS A 495 5.81 -11.68 -20.49
C LYS A 495 6.99 -11.12 -21.28
N GLU A 496 7.81 -10.30 -20.64
CA GLU A 496 8.98 -9.63 -21.22
C GLU A 496 10.21 -9.85 -20.32
N PRO A 497 10.74 -11.09 -20.30
CA PRO A 497 11.87 -11.46 -19.45
C PRO A 497 13.15 -10.78 -19.95
N ALA A 498 13.86 -10.12 -19.03
CA ALA A 498 15.18 -9.57 -19.27
C ALA A 498 16.15 -10.04 -18.18
N VAL A 499 17.38 -10.38 -18.57
CA VAL A 499 18.40 -10.88 -17.65
C VAL A 499 19.79 -10.48 -18.13
N ALA A 500 20.72 -10.21 -17.20
CA ALA A 500 22.11 -9.93 -17.55
C ALA A 500 22.74 -11.10 -18.33
N ALA A 501 23.81 -10.84 -19.09
CA ALA A 501 24.54 -11.87 -19.79
C ALA A 501 25.12 -12.89 -18.78
N GLY A 502 24.93 -14.19 -19.02
CA GLY A 502 25.27 -15.26 -18.07
C GLY A 502 24.37 -15.34 -16.83
N GLY A 503 23.41 -14.42 -16.65
CA GLY A 503 22.48 -14.43 -15.54
C GLY A 503 21.36 -15.46 -15.70
N THR A 504 20.56 -15.61 -14.64
CA THR A 504 19.44 -16.55 -14.59
C THR A 504 18.11 -15.87 -14.34
N ILE A 505 17.04 -16.36 -14.95
CA ILE A 505 15.67 -15.92 -14.69
C ILE A 505 14.75 -17.14 -14.57
N GLN A 506 13.86 -17.11 -13.58
CA GLN A 506 12.83 -18.13 -13.42
C GLN A 506 11.67 -17.82 -14.36
N LEU A 507 11.35 -18.76 -15.24
CA LEU A 507 10.16 -18.73 -16.07
C LEU A 507 9.13 -19.70 -15.51
N ALA A 508 7.86 -19.34 -15.57
CA ALA A 508 6.75 -20.21 -15.22
C ALA A 508 5.74 -20.27 -16.36
N VAL A 509 4.88 -21.29 -16.36
CA VAL A 509 3.76 -21.37 -17.29
C VAL A 509 2.45 -21.09 -16.59
N GLN A 510 1.54 -20.41 -17.28
CA GLN A 510 0.14 -20.31 -16.94
C GLN A 510 -0.65 -21.04 -18.02
N ALA A 511 -1.43 -22.05 -17.60
CA ALA A 511 -2.27 -22.84 -18.47
C ALA A 511 -3.75 -22.56 -18.20
N ALA A 512 -4.54 -22.43 -19.25
CA ALA A 512 -5.98 -22.24 -19.16
C ALA A 512 -6.74 -22.98 -20.26
N SER A 513 -8.02 -23.25 -20.02
CA SER A 513 -8.95 -23.74 -21.03
C SER A 513 -9.47 -22.61 -21.92
N SER A 514 -10.19 -22.95 -22.99
CA SER A 514 -10.70 -21.97 -23.96
C SER A 514 -11.65 -20.90 -23.38
N ASP A 515 -12.26 -21.17 -22.24
CA ASP A 515 -13.10 -20.25 -21.45
C ASP A 515 -12.31 -19.42 -20.43
N GLY A 516 -10.97 -19.56 -20.39
CA GLY A 516 -10.07 -18.81 -19.53
C GLY A 516 -9.92 -19.36 -18.11
N LEU A 517 -10.50 -20.51 -17.78
CA LEU A 517 -10.34 -21.13 -16.47
C LEU A 517 -8.92 -21.70 -16.28
N PRO A 518 -8.25 -21.43 -15.13
CA PRO A 518 -6.93 -21.98 -14.86
C PRO A 518 -6.91 -23.51 -14.85
N ILE A 519 -5.86 -24.10 -15.41
CA ILE A 519 -5.57 -25.53 -15.39
C ILE A 519 -4.32 -25.76 -14.53
N ALA A 520 -4.45 -26.58 -13.48
CA ALA A 520 -3.30 -27.05 -12.71
C ALA A 520 -2.45 -28.01 -13.54
N VAL A 521 -1.14 -27.76 -13.54
CA VAL A 521 -0.13 -28.47 -14.32
C VAL A 521 1.07 -28.73 -13.42
N ASP A 522 1.51 -29.99 -13.34
CA ASP A 522 2.73 -30.32 -12.61
C ASP A 522 3.94 -29.74 -13.37
N PRO A 523 4.93 -29.11 -12.68
CA PRO A 523 6.11 -28.55 -13.34
C PRO A 523 6.84 -29.57 -14.24
N ASP A 524 6.88 -30.84 -13.84
CA ASP A 524 7.51 -31.92 -14.60
C ASP A 524 6.74 -32.32 -15.88
N ALA A 525 5.50 -31.86 -16.04
CA ALA A 525 4.73 -32.03 -17.28
C ALA A 525 5.17 -31.03 -18.37
N VAL A 526 5.84 -29.94 -17.99
CA VAL A 526 6.29 -28.90 -18.91
C VAL A 526 7.56 -29.36 -19.64
N ARG A 527 7.62 -29.11 -20.94
CA ARG A 527 8.80 -29.32 -21.77
C ARG A 527 9.34 -27.97 -22.22
N TRP A 528 10.50 -27.62 -21.68
CA TRP A 528 11.17 -26.36 -21.99
C TRP A 528 12.23 -26.54 -23.09
N SER A 529 12.37 -25.52 -23.93
CA SER A 529 13.47 -25.40 -24.89
C SER A 529 13.90 -23.94 -25.00
N ALA A 530 15.16 -23.70 -25.32
CA ALA A 530 15.68 -22.36 -25.51
C ALA A 530 16.59 -22.32 -26.73
N VAL A 531 16.51 -21.21 -27.47
CA VAL A 531 17.54 -20.80 -28.41
C VAL A 531 18.65 -20.11 -27.60
N ASN A 532 19.92 -20.23 -28.00
CA ASN A 532 21.07 -19.47 -27.45
C ASN A 532 21.09 -19.28 -25.91
N GLY A 533 20.91 -20.37 -25.17
CA GLY A 533 20.92 -20.42 -23.71
C GLY A 533 20.59 -21.83 -23.22
N LYS A 534 20.34 -22.00 -21.92
CA LYS A 534 19.88 -23.26 -21.34
C LYS A 534 18.66 -23.01 -20.47
N VAL A 535 17.69 -23.91 -20.50
CA VAL A 535 16.52 -23.87 -19.62
C VAL A 535 16.38 -25.21 -18.91
N SER A 536 16.21 -25.20 -17.60
CA SER A 536 15.99 -26.41 -16.80
C SER A 536 14.56 -26.94 -16.99
N SER A 537 14.30 -28.18 -16.55
CA SER A 537 12.93 -28.71 -16.47
C SER A 537 12.03 -27.89 -15.54
N SER A 538 12.61 -27.24 -14.53
CA SER A 538 11.91 -26.32 -13.63
C SER A 538 11.69 -24.91 -14.21
N GLY A 539 12.09 -24.64 -15.45
CA GLY A 539 11.89 -23.34 -16.11
C GLY A 539 12.94 -22.27 -15.75
N VAL A 540 14.04 -22.62 -15.10
CA VAL A 540 15.16 -21.69 -14.87
C VAL A 540 15.93 -21.53 -16.17
N PHE A 541 15.83 -20.36 -16.79
CA PHE A 541 16.61 -19.99 -17.96
C PHE A 541 17.95 -19.38 -17.54
N ILE A 542 19.02 -19.81 -18.20
CA ILE A 542 20.40 -19.33 -18.05
C ILE A 542 20.80 -18.71 -19.39
N ALA A 543 21.06 -17.39 -19.36
CA ALA A 543 21.45 -16.63 -20.53
C ALA A 543 22.85 -16.99 -21.04
N GLY A 544 23.06 -16.84 -22.35
CA GLY A 544 24.39 -16.90 -22.93
C GLY A 544 25.31 -15.76 -22.44
N PRO A 545 26.62 -15.85 -22.69
CA PRO A 545 27.62 -14.89 -22.18
C PRO A 545 27.64 -13.54 -22.92
N ARG A 546 26.75 -13.33 -23.90
CA ARG A 546 26.69 -12.11 -24.72
C ARG A 546 25.29 -11.53 -24.71
N ALA A 547 25.20 -10.23 -24.98
CA ALA A 547 23.92 -9.58 -25.19
C ALA A 547 23.23 -10.15 -26.45
N SER A 548 21.96 -10.54 -26.33
CA SER A 548 21.20 -11.15 -27.42
C SER A 548 19.69 -11.08 -27.16
N ARG A 549 18.88 -11.19 -28.21
CA ARG A 549 17.46 -11.54 -28.08
C ARG A 549 17.33 -13.02 -28.37
N THR A 550 16.76 -13.78 -27.44
CA THR A 550 16.65 -15.24 -27.60
C THR A 550 15.29 -15.76 -27.18
N THR A 551 14.78 -16.78 -27.88
CA THR A 551 13.45 -17.31 -27.62
C THR A 551 13.51 -18.51 -26.70
N VAL A 552 12.71 -18.50 -25.64
CA VAL A 552 12.43 -19.66 -24.79
C VAL A 552 11.01 -20.13 -25.06
N SER A 553 10.83 -21.44 -25.23
CA SER A 553 9.53 -22.06 -25.47
C SER A 553 9.19 -23.10 -24.41
N ALA A 554 7.90 -23.22 -24.12
CA ALA A 554 7.32 -24.22 -23.23
C ALA A 554 6.23 -24.98 -23.98
N THR A 555 6.16 -26.28 -23.78
CA THR A 555 5.10 -27.14 -24.32
C THR A 555 4.48 -27.96 -23.20
N VAL A 556 3.16 -27.94 -23.08
CA VAL A 556 2.42 -28.77 -22.13
C VAL A 556 0.99 -28.99 -22.59
N GLY A 557 0.45 -30.20 -22.42
CA GLY A 557 -0.92 -30.54 -22.81
C GLY A 557 -1.25 -30.26 -24.28
N GLY A 558 -0.26 -30.33 -25.18
CA GLY A 558 -0.40 -30.03 -26.61
C GLY A 558 -0.32 -28.54 -26.99
N ALA A 559 -0.34 -27.63 -26.02
CA ALA A 559 -0.14 -26.20 -26.26
C ALA A 559 1.35 -25.84 -26.27
N VAL A 560 1.70 -24.80 -27.03
CA VAL A 560 3.05 -24.24 -27.13
C VAL A 560 2.99 -22.75 -26.84
N ALA A 561 3.90 -22.28 -26.00
CA ALA A 561 4.11 -20.87 -25.72
C ALA A 561 5.57 -20.52 -25.98
N SER A 562 5.83 -19.30 -26.44
CA SER A 562 7.18 -18.79 -26.65
C SER A 562 7.28 -17.37 -26.12
N VAL A 563 8.43 -17.03 -25.56
CA VAL A 563 8.75 -15.69 -25.09
C VAL A 563 10.16 -15.32 -25.52
N ASP A 564 10.35 -14.07 -25.92
CA ASP A 564 11.68 -13.53 -26.18
C ASP A 564 12.30 -13.04 -24.87
N VAL A 565 13.43 -13.62 -24.51
CA VAL A 565 14.30 -13.22 -23.40
C VAL A 565 15.37 -12.28 -23.94
N LEU A 566 15.43 -11.07 -23.38
CA LEU A 566 16.52 -10.13 -23.63
C LEU A 566 17.68 -10.47 -22.69
N THR A 567 18.84 -10.78 -23.25
CA THR A 567 20.06 -11.10 -22.50
C THR A 567 21.07 -9.96 -22.62
N GLY A 568 21.77 -9.66 -21.51
CA GLY A 568 22.79 -8.62 -21.46
C GLY A 568 22.23 -7.21 -21.48
N ASP A 569 23.13 -6.23 -21.41
CA ASP A 569 22.80 -4.81 -21.45
C ASP A 569 23.58 -4.13 -22.59
N HIS A 570 23.01 -3.07 -23.18
CA HIS A 570 23.77 -2.07 -23.92
C HIS A 570 23.56 -0.68 -23.32
N THR A 571 24.55 0.19 -23.48
CA THR A 571 24.51 1.54 -22.93
C THR A 571 24.37 2.55 -24.06
N VAL A 572 23.31 3.36 -24.00
CA VAL A 572 23.12 4.51 -24.89
C VAL A 572 23.57 5.76 -24.15
N MET A 573 24.58 6.43 -24.68
CA MET A 573 25.04 7.71 -24.14
C MET A 573 23.96 8.77 -24.31
N PHE A 574 23.62 9.45 -23.21
CA PHE A 574 22.84 10.67 -23.28
C PHE A 574 23.77 11.79 -23.76
N ALA A 575 23.30 12.65 -24.67
CA ALA A 575 24.11 13.52 -25.55
C ALA A 575 25.45 14.02 -24.94
N ALA A 576 26.53 13.84 -25.71
CA ALA A 576 27.90 14.15 -25.33
C ALA A 576 28.09 15.62 -24.97
N LEU A 577 28.41 15.85 -23.69
CA LEU A 577 28.66 17.13 -23.02
C LEU A 577 27.50 18.15 -23.12
N PRO A 578 26.74 18.34 -22.04
CA PRO A 578 25.61 19.25 -22.02
C PRO A 578 26.03 20.72 -22.22
N GLN A 579 25.53 21.33 -23.29
CA GLN A 579 25.59 22.77 -23.46
C GLN A 579 24.49 23.44 -22.62
N PRO A 580 24.82 24.44 -21.80
CA PRO A 580 23.81 25.22 -21.08
C PRO A 580 22.91 25.96 -22.06
N GLY A 581 21.61 25.98 -21.79
CA GLY A 581 20.63 26.67 -22.62
C GLY A 581 19.20 26.16 -22.43
N THR A 582 18.29 26.59 -23.31
CA THR A 582 16.85 26.33 -23.17
C THR A 582 16.25 25.50 -24.32
N ALA A 583 17.05 25.10 -25.31
CA ALA A 583 16.60 24.19 -26.37
C ALA A 583 16.43 22.75 -25.84
N PRO A 584 15.63 21.90 -26.50
CA PRO A 584 15.54 20.48 -26.15
C PRO A 584 16.92 19.81 -26.08
N GLY A 585 17.19 19.07 -25.00
CA GLY A 585 18.50 18.48 -24.71
C GLY A 585 19.56 19.43 -24.12
N GLN A 586 19.28 20.73 -24.01
CA GLN A 586 20.10 21.68 -23.25
C GLN A 586 19.67 21.75 -21.78
N TRP A 587 20.55 22.29 -20.94
CA TRP A 587 20.38 22.29 -19.49
C TRP A 587 20.23 23.71 -18.96
N ARG A 588 19.26 23.89 -18.06
CA ARG A 588 19.01 25.17 -17.39
C ARG A 588 18.93 24.98 -15.89
N TYR A 589 19.31 26.02 -15.16
CA TYR A 589 19.19 26.07 -13.71
C TYR A 589 17.76 26.44 -13.30
N VAL A 590 17.18 25.64 -12.40
CA VAL A 590 15.89 25.92 -11.74
C VAL A 590 16.06 25.62 -10.25
N THR A 591 15.28 26.29 -9.40
CA THR A 591 15.33 26.13 -7.95
C THR A 591 13.95 26.05 -7.32
N SER A 592 13.88 25.38 -6.16
CA SER A 592 12.71 25.40 -5.28
C SER A 592 13.21 25.57 -3.84
N PRO A 593 12.79 26.60 -3.08
CA PRO A 593 12.01 27.75 -3.52
C PRO A 593 12.66 28.48 -4.71
N ALA A 594 11.86 29.25 -5.44
CA ALA A 594 12.36 30.00 -6.59
C ALA A 594 13.45 31.00 -6.17
N ALA A 595 14.43 31.22 -7.05
CA ALA A 595 15.52 32.19 -6.90
C ALA A 595 16.58 31.89 -5.82
N LEU A 596 16.77 30.62 -5.43
CA LEU A 596 18.00 30.24 -4.70
C LEU A 596 19.26 30.49 -5.56
N PRO A 597 20.38 30.95 -4.99
CA PRO A 597 21.62 31.14 -5.72
C PRO A 597 22.17 29.81 -6.27
N GLY A 598 22.92 29.88 -7.37
CA GLY A 598 23.56 28.73 -8.01
C GLY A 598 23.54 28.84 -9.54
N GLY A 599 23.77 27.72 -10.22
CA GLY A 599 23.84 27.71 -11.68
C GLY A 599 24.14 26.34 -12.29
N VAL A 600 23.94 26.26 -13.60
CA VAL A 600 24.27 25.09 -14.43
C VAL A 600 25.10 25.57 -15.60
N ASP A 601 26.33 25.07 -15.69
CA ASP A 601 27.31 25.48 -16.70
C ASP A 601 28.31 24.37 -17.04
N ALA A 602 29.17 24.61 -18.03
CA ALA A 602 30.18 23.66 -18.49
C ALA A 602 31.57 23.90 -17.86
N GLN A 603 31.63 24.46 -16.63
CA GLN A 603 32.91 24.66 -15.95
C GLN A 603 33.57 23.30 -15.67
N ALA A 604 34.88 23.21 -15.97
CA ALA A 604 35.67 22.01 -15.71
C ALA A 604 35.59 21.60 -14.23
N ALA A 605 35.55 20.28 -14.00
CA ALA A 605 35.65 19.70 -12.66
C ALA A 605 37.03 20.00 -12.03
N PRO A 606 37.18 19.82 -10.71
CA PRO A 606 38.45 20.13 -10.03
C PRO A 606 39.68 19.37 -10.55
N ASP A 607 39.49 18.23 -11.21
CA ASP A 607 40.54 17.44 -11.88
C ASP A 607 40.80 17.88 -13.34
N GLY A 608 40.13 18.93 -13.81
CA GLY A 608 40.23 19.45 -15.17
C GLY A 608 39.32 18.77 -16.19
N ALA A 609 38.51 17.78 -15.79
CA ALA A 609 37.63 17.09 -16.72
C ALA A 609 36.45 17.96 -17.19
N ALA A 610 36.11 17.85 -18.48
CA ALA A 610 34.90 18.47 -19.02
C ALA A 610 33.65 17.76 -18.48
N ALA A 611 32.74 18.53 -17.86
CA ALA A 611 31.55 18.01 -17.21
C ALA A 611 30.47 19.11 -17.08
N LEU A 612 29.24 18.71 -16.78
CA LEU A 612 28.17 19.62 -16.37
C LEU A 612 28.36 19.97 -14.90
N ARG A 613 28.55 21.23 -14.56
CA ARG A 613 28.51 21.68 -13.17
C ARG A 613 27.08 22.03 -12.79
N LEU A 614 26.65 21.58 -11.60
CA LEU A 614 25.51 22.10 -10.86
C LEU A 614 26.04 22.78 -9.59
N ALA A 615 26.04 24.11 -9.58
CA ALA A 615 26.33 24.91 -8.41
C ALA A 615 25.04 25.20 -7.63
N TYR A 616 25.10 25.14 -6.31
CA TYR A 616 23.94 25.32 -5.43
C TYR A 616 24.31 26.09 -4.16
N ASP A 617 23.31 26.75 -3.58
CA ASP A 617 23.39 27.43 -2.29
C ASP A 617 22.11 27.15 -1.50
N PHE A 618 22.23 26.38 -0.41
CA PHE A 618 21.14 26.07 0.51
C PHE A 618 21.23 26.84 1.83
N SER A 619 22.05 27.89 1.90
CA SER A 619 22.19 28.73 3.10
C SER A 619 20.95 29.55 3.43
N ALA A 620 20.03 29.70 2.48
CA ALA A 620 18.73 30.32 2.73
C ALA A 620 17.89 29.44 3.69
N PRO A 621 17.34 30.02 4.78
CA PRO A 621 16.47 29.28 5.70
C PRO A 621 15.17 28.84 5.00
N GLY A 622 14.75 27.60 5.22
CA GLY A 622 13.55 27.04 4.57
C GLY A 622 13.29 25.57 4.93
N VAL A 623 12.17 25.01 4.46
CA VAL A 623 11.78 23.60 4.70
C VAL A 623 12.61 22.64 3.86
N THR A 624 12.46 22.70 2.54
CA THR A 624 13.16 21.84 1.58
C THR A 624 13.64 22.73 0.46
N ARG A 625 14.94 22.69 0.19
CA ARG A 625 15.56 23.40 -0.94
C ARG A 625 15.99 22.39 -1.98
N ALA A 626 15.91 22.78 -3.24
CA ALA A 626 16.34 21.95 -4.34
C ALA A 626 16.95 22.79 -5.46
N ALA A 627 18.06 22.30 -5.99
CA ALA A 627 18.82 22.90 -7.08
C ALA A 627 18.81 21.94 -8.27
N TYR A 628 18.23 22.38 -9.39
CA TYR A 628 17.94 21.53 -10.54
C TYR A 628 18.83 21.90 -11.73
N ALA A 629 19.49 20.89 -12.29
CA ALA A 629 19.88 20.86 -13.69
C ALA A 629 18.71 20.27 -14.48
N GLN A 630 17.88 21.14 -15.06
CA GLN A 630 16.68 20.75 -15.81
C GLN A 630 16.97 20.63 -17.30
N THR A 631 16.44 19.61 -17.94
CA THR A 631 16.46 19.39 -19.40
C THR A 631 15.15 18.74 -19.84
N GLU A 632 14.95 18.50 -21.14
CA GLU A 632 13.90 17.63 -21.65
C GLU A 632 14.43 16.82 -22.84
N SER A 633 14.35 15.49 -22.74
CA SER A 633 14.65 14.58 -23.86
C SER A 633 13.90 13.28 -23.72
N VAL A 634 13.18 12.90 -24.77
CA VAL A 634 12.50 11.61 -24.86
C VAL A 634 13.55 10.51 -25.00
N LEU A 635 13.52 9.54 -24.10
CA LEU A 635 14.31 8.32 -24.21
C LEU A 635 13.48 7.31 -24.99
N ALA A 636 13.96 6.95 -26.19
CA ALA A 636 13.37 5.86 -26.95
C ALA A 636 13.62 4.51 -26.24
N GLY A 637 12.66 3.59 -26.32
CA GLY A 637 12.76 2.26 -25.70
C GLY A 637 12.57 2.28 -24.18
N GLU A 638 13.02 1.20 -23.54
CA GLU A 638 12.78 0.91 -22.12
C GLU A 638 14.11 0.70 -21.37
N PRO A 639 14.84 1.78 -21.04
CA PRO A 639 16.07 1.64 -20.26
C PRO A 639 15.79 1.05 -18.88
N SER A 640 16.55 0.05 -18.48
CA SER A 640 16.50 -0.58 -17.16
C SER A 640 17.23 0.21 -16.08
N ALA A 641 18.19 1.06 -16.44
CA ALA A 641 18.96 1.85 -15.48
C ALA A 641 19.51 3.16 -16.07
N LEU A 642 19.79 4.10 -15.18
CA LEU A 642 20.66 5.24 -15.40
C LEU A 642 22.09 4.89 -14.95
N SER A 643 23.09 5.35 -15.69
CA SER A 643 24.49 5.38 -15.26
C SER A 643 25.01 6.81 -15.39
N VAL A 644 25.69 7.32 -14.36
CA VAL A 644 26.29 8.66 -14.37
C VAL A 644 27.56 8.69 -13.52
N GLU A 645 28.57 9.39 -13.97
CA GLU A 645 29.73 9.74 -13.14
C GLU A 645 29.50 11.08 -12.47
N VAL A 646 29.67 11.12 -11.15
CA VAL A 646 29.45 12.31 -10.33
C VAL A 646 30.72 12.66 -9.57
N TYR A 647 31.22 13.87 -9.78
CA TYR A 647 32.23 14.45 -8.91
C TYR A 647 31.52 15.08 -7.71
N GLY A 648 31.65 14.46 -6.54
CA GLY A 648 31.04 14.96 -5.30
C GLY A 648 31.88 16.05 -4.64
N ASP A 649 31.21 16.91 -3.86
CA ASP A 649 31.82 17.94 -3.02
C ASP A 649 31.88 17.57 -1.53
N GLY A 650 31.31 16.42 -1.14
CA GLY A 650 31.32 15.90 0.22
C GLY A 650 30.29 16.53 1.17
N ASN A 651 29.43 17.42 0.66
CA ASN A 651 28.48 18.17 1.50
C ASN A 651 27.24 17.35 1.94
N GLY A 652 27.04 16.15 1.40
CA GLY A 652 26.03 15.20 1.88
C GLY A 652 24.60 15.40 1.35
N ALA A 653 24.38 16.36 0.44
CA ALA A 653 23.07 16.62 -0.16
C ALA A 653 22.48 15.40 -0.89
N TRP A 654 21.15 15.30 -0.96
CA TRP A 654 20.45 14.19 -1.59
C TRP A 654 20.40 14.36 -3.11
N LEU A 655 21.13 13.51 -3.85
CA LEU A 655 21.17 13.52 -5.31
C LEU A 655 20.06 12.67 -5.92
N ARG A 656 19.30 13.31 -6.82
CA ARG A 656 18.12 12.74 -7.46
C ARG A 656 18.10 13.02 -8.96
N GLY A 657 17.31 12.22 -9.66
CA GLY A 657 16.95 12.42 -11.06
C GLY A 657 15.43 12.48 -11.22
N GLY A 658 14.94 12.92 -12.38
CA GLY A 658 13.51 12.93 -12.65
C GLY A 658 13.19 12.64 -14.11
N TYR A 659 12.08 11.95 -14.32
CA TYR A 659 11.55 11.62 -15.63
C TYR A 659 10.03 11.82 -15.66
N ARG A 660 9.48 11.93 -16.86
CA ARG A 660 8.05 11.99 -17.12
C ARG A 660 7.65 10.78 -17.93
N ASN A 661 6.68 10.03 -17.45
CA ASN A 661 6.09 8.90 -18.15
C ASN A 661 5.32 9.34 -19.41
N SER A 662 5.03 8.40 -20.30
CA SER A 662 4.24 8.63 -21.52
C SER A 662 2.79 9.03 -21.25
N ASP A 663 2.27 8.74 -20.05
CA ASP A 663 0.97 9.19 -19.55
C ASP A 663 0.99 10.65 -19.02
N GLY A 664 2.16 11.30 -19.01
CA GLY A 664 2.37 12.67 -18.53
C GLY A 664 2.78 12.79 -17.06
N ASN A 665 2.73 11.70 -16.28
CA ASN A 665 3.09 11.71 -14.86
C ASN A 665 4.58 11.93 -14.65
N ALA A 666 4.97 12.81 -13.72
CA ALA A 666 6.36 13.06 -13.37
C ALA A 666 6.78 12.21 -12.16
N GLU A 667 7.88 11.49 -12.30
CA GLU A 667 8.46 10.65 -11.26
C GLU A 667 9.90 11.07 -10.95
N SER A 668 10.42 10.62 -9.81
CA SER A 668 11.76 10.96 -9.36
C SER A 668 12.53 9.73 -8.90
N LEU A 669 13.81 9.70 -9.22
CA LEU A 669 14.75 8.62 -8.93
C LEU A 669 15.75 9.07 -7.87
N THR A 670 16.02 8.25 -6.85
CA THR A 670 17.13 8.51 -5.92
C THR A 670 18.42 7.96 -6.53
N ILE A 671 19.39 8.84 -6.79
CA ILE A 671 20.69 8.45 -7.35
C ILE A 671 21.70 8.19 -6.24
N ALA A 672 21.76 9.08 -5.24
CA ALA A 672 22.52 8.87 -4.01
C ALA A 672 21.84 9.62 -2.85
N ARG A 673 21.55 8.92 -1.74
CA ARG A 673 20.93 9.52 -0.53
C ARG A 673 21.76 10.67 0.05
N HIS A 674 23.09 10.54 0.00
CA HIS A 674 24.03 11.55 0.43
C HIS A 674 25.21 11.60 -0.54
N VAL A 675 25.58 12.79 -0.99
CA VAL A 675 26.85 13.04 -1.73
C VAL A 675 27.95 13.39 -0.72
N ASP A 676 28.37 12.40 0.06
CA ASP A 676 29.35 12.50 1.16
C ASP A 676 30.81 12.22 0.73
N TRP A 677 31.06 12.11 -0.57
CA TRP A 677 32.38 11.87 -1.13
C TRP A 677 32.91 13.08 -1.89
N VAL A 678 34.23 13.17 -1.96
CA VAL A 678 34.94 14.10 -2.85
C VAL A 678 35.59 13.31 -3.98
N GLY A 679 35.44 13.78 -5.21
CA GLY A 679 35.98 13.09 -6.40
C GLY A 679 34.94 12.33 -7.22
N TRP A 680 35.38 11.71 -8.31
CA TRP A 680 34.52 10.97 -9.23
C TRP A 680 34.03 9.64 -8.65
N LYS A 681 32.72 9.40 -8.77
CA LYS A 681 32.06 8.13 -8.45
C LYS A 681 31.07 7.78 -9.56
N THR A 682 31.17 6.57 -10.10
CA THR A 682 30.17 6.04 -11.03
C THR A 682 28.98 5.51 -10.26
N LEU A 683 27.79 6.01 -10.56
CA LEU A 683 26.53 5.60 -9.97
C LEU A 683 25.66 4.95 -11.04
N LYS A 684 25.21 3.72 -10.81
CA LYS A 684 24.22 3.01 -11.64
C LYS A 684 22.97 2.79 -10.80
N VAL A 685 21.83 3.25 -11.28
CA VAL A 685 20.55 3.22 -10.55
C VAL A 685 19.47 2.68 -11.47
N ALA A 686 18.71 1.68 -11.02
CA ALA A 686 17.61 1.11 -11.80
C ALA A 686 16.50 2.15 -12.05
N ILE A 687 15.94 2.17 -13.25
CA ILE A 687 14.68 2.87 -13.50
C ILE A 687 13.55 1.97 -12.96
N PRO A 688 12.59 2.52 -12.19
CA PRO A 688 11.54 1.71 -11.59
C PRO A 688 10.72 0.93 -12.64
N PRO A 689 10.40 -0.36 -12.42
CA PRO A 689 9.67 -1.19 -13.38
C PRO A 689 8.28 -0.66 -13.74
N GLN A 690 7.69 0.21 -12.91
CA GLN A 690 6.39 0.83 -13.15
C GLN A 690 6.42 2.02 -14.12
N ALA A 691 7.59 2.44 -14.61
CA ALA A 691 7.69 3.54 -15.58
C ALA A 691 6.89 3.21 -16.86
N SER A 692 6.19 4.21 -17.40
CA SER A 692 5.43 4.07 -18.64
C SER A 692 6.19 4.71 -19.81
N TRP A 693 6.53 3.89 -20.81
CA TRP A 693 7.43 4.25 -21.89
C TRP A 693 6.72 4.89 -23.11
N PRO A 694 7.42 5.69 -23.94
CA PRO A 694 8.77 6.22 -23.69
C PRO A 694 8.74 7.27 -22.58
N ILE A 695 9.77 7.30 -21.73
CA ILE A 695 9.90 8.34 -20.72
C ILE A 695 10.61 9.56 -21.30
N THR A 696 10.29 10.74 -20.80
CA THR A 696 11.06 11.97 -21.01
C THR A 696 11.97 12.18 -19.81
N TRP A 697 13.29 12.15 -19.98
CA TRP A 697 14.20 12.56 -18.93
C TRP A 697 14.11 14.08 -18.72
N THR A 698 13.99 14.52 -17.47
CA THR A 698 13.67 15.93 -17.16
C THR A 698 14.71 16.64 -16.29
N ARG A 699 15.47 15.94 -15.44
CA ARG A 699 16.34 16.63 -14.47
C ARG A 699 17.35 15.73 -13.77
N LEU A 700 18.46 16.34 -13.36
CA LEU A 700 19.32 15.94 -12.25
C LEU A 700 19.25 17.04 -11.19
N TYR A 701 19.16 16.71 -9.91
CA TYR A 701 18.99 17.73 -8.88
C TYR A 701 19.44 17.29 -7.50
N LEU A 702 19.85 18.26 -6.69
CA LEU A 702 20.13 18.10 -5.27
C LEU A 702 18.92 18.56 -4.46
N VAL A 703 18.68 17.88 -3.35
CA VAL A 703 17.65 18.23 -2.35
C VAL A 703 18.30 18.32 -0.98
N GLU A 704 17.93 19.36 -0.23
CA GLU A 704 18.24 19.52 1.18
C GLU A 704 16.96 19.74 1.99
N SER A 705 16.67 18.83 2.91
CA SER A 705 15.46 18.84 3.76
C SER A 705 15.70 19.28 5.21
N SER A 706 16.94 19.34 5.68
CA SER A 706 17.28 19.88 7.02
C SER A 706 17.14 21.39 7.04
N LYS A 707 16.39 21.93 8.00
CA LYS A 707 16.23 23.39 8.14
C LYS A 707 17.52 24.08 8.58
N GLU A 708 18.45 23.32 9.16
CA GLU A 708 19.71 23.74 9.75
C GLU A 708 20.88 23.71 8.76
N ALA A 709 20.75 22.90 7.71
CA ALA A 709 21.71 22.78 6.61
C ALA A 709 21.93 24.13 5.90
N LYS A 710 23.21 24.45 5.65
CA LYS A 710 23.66 25.73 5.06
C LYS A 710 24.75 25.54 4.02
N GLU A 711 24.89 24.32 3.52
CA GLU A 711 25.91 23.97 2.56
C GLU A 711 25.73 24.72 1.25
N GLN A 712 26.88 25.03 0.67
CA GLN A 712 27.03 25.66 -0.62
C GLN A 712 28.12 24.88 -1.33
N GLY A 713 27.95 24.65 -2.62
CA GLY A 713 28.86 23.77 -3.30
C GLY A 713 28.62 23.67 -4.80
N SER A 714 29.29 22.68 -5.36
CA SER A 714 29.19 22.36 -6.77
C SER A 714 29.48 20.89 -6.95
N ILE A 715 28.65 20.22 -7.74
CA ILE A 715 28.90 18.85 -8.18
C ILE A 715 28.99 18.83 -9.71
N TRP A 716 29.69 17.83 -10.25
CA TRP A 716 29.85 17.67 -11.68
C TRP A 716 29.32 16.34 -12.19
N PHE A 717 28.71 16.36 -13.37
CA PHE A 717 28.18 15.18 -14.05
C PHE A 717 28.90 14.94 -15.37
N ARG A 718 29.32 13.71 -15.61
CA ARG A 718 29.78 13.25 -16.93
C ARG A 718 29.33 11.81 -17.18
N ASN A 719 29.51 11.36 -18.42
CA ASN A 719 29.17 10.00 -18.84
C ASN A 719 27.74 9.59 -18.47
N LEU A 720 26.78 10.53 -18.57
CA LEU A 720 25.37 10.24 -18.36
C LEU A 720 24.89 9.31 -19.47
N ALA A 721 24.36 8.16 -19.09
CA ALA A 721 23.95 7.13 -20.03
C ALA A 721 22.77 6.34 -19.49
N PHE A 722 22.03 5.74 -20.41
CA PHE A 722 20.91 4.87 -20.10
C PHE A 722 21.22 3.45 -20.56
N VAL A 723 20.91 2.49 -19.70
CA VAL A 723 21.24 1.07 -19.88
C VAL A 723 19.98 0.33 -20.31
N TYR A 724 20.03 -0.33 -21.45
CA TYR A 724 18.91 -1.03 -22.06
C TYR A 724 19.15 -2.54 -22.02
N PRO A 725 18.11 -3.35 -21.71
CA PRO A 725 18.23 -4.79 -21.78
C PRO A 725 18.32 -5.26 -23.24
N GLY A 726 19.17 -6.24 -23.50
CA GLY A 726 19.38 -6.81 -24.82
C GLY A 726 20.45 -6.09 -25.67
N PRO A 727 20.65 -6.56 -26.91
CA PRO A 727 21.62 -6.01 -27.85
C PRO A 727 21.21 -4.67 -28.45
#